data_AF-A0AAW1CDC7-F1
#
_entry.id   AF-A0AAW1CDC7-F1
#
_cell.length_a   1.000
_cell.length_b   1.000
_cell.length_c   1.000
_cell.angle_alpha   90.00
_cell.angle_beta   90.00
_cell.angle_gamma   90.00
#
_symmetry.space_group_name_H-M   'P 1'
#
loop_
_entity.id
_entity.type
_entity.pdbx_description
1 polymer ?
#
loop_
_entity_poly.entity_id
_entity_poly.type
_entity_poly.pdbx_seq_one_letter_code
_entity_poly.pdbx_strand_id
1 'polypeptide(L)'
;MSKITTELLLERAVPKSTRLRKIKTLNLSKLQITTEDLEPQLFSHLRHLQELDLSDNLLERLPDNLSLPNLRILNCNNNHLEDVTTLQQFPQLEELTYTNNVYLTPSDDYKVIFLLQNLRQLNGKDITKLANHVRVVNSRELTNRVSAHWGKNFRNQMSKTLSPEQLKPIRKKFIKSAQAHVAYGPSSLSDYTRWRVKMIAEEFLTSLINEEHKPATEAAESMEEPEEEEEEEEEKEEEGEEEKEEIKKSTTDADSKVTAKGQVTPSKRKGARSKGRAKSKRSHSQSSSKEEASPSPKKLSRLQDERSTEATRASRPQAKESQTPPDSDGAHRNGGRLPKGQSHKKVTQQKKEHKEEEEEEDACSTPVKDLECEETITLDPVHFLQCHSKANNRDDFKTQLWACVFEPPLDCGTRKDPVVSSSRTAATCGGDSVCLVDCETGIVLKKYKVTGEEFYTVTWTTLTMVTSDGRKKKHNVLAAAGRRGIVKLIHVTADYCYGEIKAHKKPIATACFSPTCETHLFTASYDKKICAWDIGIPDCDYNFKERQLMVLETISTPLRIALVPSCPDRFLVAGCEQGCFAWDIRLDDKPQKNRAFEVEFQFPDDEGNDTSSHRVDGLAFLNEDIVVTKSSKRASINLWSWSRSFKQGKGGRRTVQAVILAELEWSSTDLPYLTLSTCPTEEYVFCGDEKGSIWMYDLSNHLSALCATKEDCPTERIGPSQILKWPELKANGELLTDVLVNNVVTDPTFTYLVALTDVNIAAIWKKV
;
A
#
# COMPACT_ATOMS: atom_id res chain seq x y z
N MET A 1 -0.37 -37.60 20.66
CA MET A 1 1.04 -37.89 21.02
C MET A 1 1.79 -36.57 20.91
N SER A 2 2.65 -36.23 21.86
CA SER A 2 3.47 -35.01 21.75
C SER A 2 4.41 -35.13 20.55
N LYS A 3 4.63 -34.05 19.78
CA LYS A 3 5.62 -34.10 18.68
C LYS A 3 7.04 -34.19 19.22
N ILE A 4 7.29 -33.64 20.42
CA ILE A 4 8.57 -33.70 21.11
C ILE A 4 8.61 -34.91 22.04
N THR A 5 9.69 -35.67 21.95
CA THR A 5 9.99 -36.82 22.81
C THR A 5 11.42 -36.73 23.37
N THR A 6 11.71 -37.48 24.42
CA THR A 6 13.07 -37.61 24.98
C THR A 6 14.09 -38.08 23.95
N GLU A 7 13.67 -38.91 23.00
CA GLU A 7 14.52 -39.48 21.95
C GLU A 7 14.87 -38.44 20.89
N LEU A 8 13.88 -37.66 20.42
CA LEU A 8 14.09 -36.56 19.49
C LEU A 8 15.04 -35.49 20.06
N LEU A 9 14.91 -35.17 21.35
CA LEU A 9 15.83 -34.25 22.04
C LEU A 9 17.28 -34.76 22.09
N LEU A 10 17.50 -36.08 22.13
CA LEU A 10 18.84 -36.69 22.14
C LEU A 10 19.40 -36.83 20.70
N GLU A 11 18.55 -37.06 19.70
CA GLU A 11 18.90 -37.06 18.28
C GLU A 11 19.40 -35.67 17.84
N ARG A 12 18.65 -34.63 18.21
CA ARG A 12 18.88 -33.22 17.82
C ARG A 12 19.87 -32.46 18.71
N ALA A 13 20.49 -33.16 19.67
CA ALA A 13 21.52 -32.61 20.53
C ALA A 13 22.87 -32.49 19.81
N VAL A 14 23.51 -31.33 19.93
CA VAL A 14 24.89 -31.11 19.50
C VAL A 14 25.75 -30.72 20.72
N PRO A 15 26.91 -31.38 20.95
CA PRO A 15 27.26 -32.70 20.41
C PRO A 15 26.30 -33.79 20.91
N LYS A 16 26.23 -34.93 20.20
CA LYS A 16 25.34 -36.04 20.54
C LYS A 16 25.54 -36.51 21.98
N SER A 17 24.44 -36.65 22.72
CA SER A 17 24.42 -36.98 24.14
C SER A 17 23.54 -38.19 24.43
N THR A 18 23.86 -38.94 25.49
CA THR A 18 23.01 -40.01 26.04
C THR A 18 22.20 -39.58 27.27
N ARG A 19 22.28 -38.29 27.67
CA ARG A 19 21.54 -37.72 28.81
C ARG A 19 21.12 -36.28 28.53
N LEU A 20 19.85 -35.95 28.73
CA LEU A 20 19.30 -34.60 28.52
C LEU A 20 20.09 -33.51 29.29
N ARG A 21 20.49 -33.80 30.54
CA ARG A 21 21.31 -32.92 31.39
C ARG A 21 22.72 -32.60 30.85
N LYS A 22 23.16 -33.22 29.75
CA LYS A 22 24.47 -32.94 29.09
C LYS A 22 24.34 -32.18 27.77
N ILE A 23 23.12 -31.93 27.28
CA ILE A 23 22.89 -31.20 26.03
C ILE A 23 23.28 -29.72 26.25
N LYS A 24 24.02 -29.15 25.28
CA LYS A 24 24.43 -27.73 25.25
C LYS A 24 23.77 -26.97 24.11
N THR A 25 23.77 -27.56 22.91
CA THR A 25 23.12 -27.02 21.71
C THR A 25 22.01 -27.98 21.29
N LEU A 26 20.85 -27.45 20.93
CA LEU A 26 19.67 -28.23 20.56
C LEU A 26 18.96 -27.56 19.37
N ASN A 27 18.77 -28.31 18.28
CA ASN A 27 18.10 -27.80 17.08
C ASN A 27 16.75 -28.48 16.83
N LEU A 28 15.67 -27.75 17.10
CA LEU A 28 14.27 -28.15 16.88
C LEU A 28 13.63 -27.35 15.74
N SER A 29 14.43 -26.79 14.83
CA SER A 29 13.90 -26.06 13.66
C SER A 29 13.16 -26.97 12.68
N LYS A 30 12.23 -26.41 11.92
CA LYS A 30 11.53 -27.08 10.80
C LYS A 30 10.72 -28.33 11.22
N LEU A 31 10.13 -28.31 12.41
CA LEU A 31 9.38 -29.44 13.00
C LEU A 31 7.87 -29.19 13.14
N GLN A 32 7.36 -28.04 12.71
CA GLN A 32 5.94 -27.64 12.86
C GLN A 32 5.47 -27.70 14.33
N ILE A 33 6.36 -27.39 15.27
CA ILE A 33 6.12 -27.34 16.71
C ILE A 33 5.19 -26.16 17.03
N THR A 34 4.16 -26.39 17.84
CA THR A 34 3.30 -25.34 18.41
C THR A 34 3.69 -25.08 19.87
N THR A 35 3.13 -24.03 20.49
CA THR A 35 3.38 -23.70 21.91
C THR A 35 3.04 -24.86 22.86
N GLU A 36 2.07 -25.70 22.53
CA GLU A 36 1.65 -26.86 23.33
C GLU A 36 2.64 -28.04 23.27
N ASP A 37 3.42 -28.18 22.20
CA ASP A 37 4.41 -29.25 22.05
C ASP A 37 5.64 -29.05 22.97
N LEU A 38 5.90 -27.83 23.44
CA LEU A 38 7.04 -27.44 24.28
C LEU A 38 6.82 -27.75 25.77
N GLU A 39 6.57 -29.02 26.13
CA GLU A 39 6.18 -29.41 27.49
C GLU A 39 7.21 -29.00 28.58
N PRO A 40 6.86 -28.10 29.53
CA PRO A 40 7.83 -27.58 30.51
C PRO A 40 8.50 -28.64 31.39
N GLN A 41 7.79 -29.73 31.72
CA GLN A 41 8.36 -30.83 32.50
C GLN A 41 9.55 -31.48 31.78
N LEU A 42 9.42 -31.72 30.48
CA LEU A 42 10.47 -32.31 29.65
C LEU A 42 11.67 -31.37 29.55
N PHE A 43 11.44 -30.09 29.22
CA PHE A 43 12.51 -29.10 29.03
C PHE A 43 13.26 -28.72 30.32
N SER A 44 12.63 -28.81 31.51
CA SER A 44 13.28 -28.57 32.82
C SER A 44 14.48 -29.50 33.12
N HIS A 45 14.66 -30.57 32.33
CA HIS A 45 15.81 -31.47 32.39
C HIS A 45 17.04 -30.95 31.65
N LEU A 46 16.89 -29.97 30.75
CA LEU A 46 17.93 -29.42 29.87
C LEU A 46 18.76 -28.32 30.56
N ARG A 47 19.10 -28.51 31.85
CA ARG A 47 19.68 -27.47 32.73
C ARG A 47 21.03 -26.90 32.29
N HIS A 48 21.73 -27.57 31.37
CA HIS A 48 23.02 -27.13 30.82
C HIS A 48 22.92 -26.66 29.36
N LEU A 49 21.70 -26.49 28.83
CA LEU A 49 21.48 -25.94 27.50
C LEU A 49 21.93 -24.47 27.46
N GLN A 50 22.69 -24.13 26.43
CA GLN A 50 23.28 -22.81 26.18
C GLN A 50 22.76 -22.22 24.84
N GLU A 51 22.40 -23.07 23.89
CA GLU A 51 21.95 -22.69 22.55
C GLU A 51 20.69 -23.48 22.17
N LEU A 52 19.63 -22.78 21.78
CA LEU A 52 18.36 -23.38 21.35
C LEU A 52 17.88 -22.77 20.03
N ASP A 53 17.66 -23.62 19.03
CA ASP A 53 17.05 -23.24 17.77
C ASP A 53 15.64 -23.81 17.65
N LEU A 54 14.66 -22.92 17.50
CA LEU A 54 13.23 -23.15 17.33
C LEU A 54 12.71 -22.52 16.03
N SER A 55 13.58 -22.11 15.08
CA SER A 55 13.11 -21.41 13.88
C SER A 55 12.30 -22.29 12.92
N ASP A 56 11.53 -21.67 12.03
CA ASP A 56 10.66 -22.36 11.05
C ASP A 56 9.66 -23.31 11.75
N ASN A 57 8.91 -22.78 12.72
CA ASN A 57 7.89 -23.48 13.50
C ASN A 57 6.61 -22.62 13.62
N LEU A 58 5.66 -23.05 14.44
CA LEU A 58 4.33 -22.46 14.59
C LEU A 58 4.10 -21.98 16.04
N LEU A 59 5.11 -21.34 16.63
CA LEU A 59 5.04 -20.82 18.01
C LEU A 59 4.34 -19.45 18.06
N GLU A 60 3.22 -19.37 18.77
CA GLU A 60 2.50 -18.12 19.08
C GLU A 60 3.09 -17.41 20.32
N ARG A 61 3.62 -18.19 21.25
CA ARG A 61 4.44 -17.75 22.40
C ARG A 61 5.30 -18.89 22.90
N LEU A 62 6.28 -18.60 23.76
CA LEU A 62 6.93 -19.66 24.55
C LEU A 62 6.09 -19.98 25.79
N PRO A 63 6.03 -21.25 26.23
CA PRO A 63 5.25 -21.62 27.39
C PRO A 63 5.93 -21.13 28.68
N ASP A 64 5.08 -20.86 29.67
CA ASP A 64 5.51 -20.44 31.00
C ASP A 64 6.24 -21.59 31.73
N ASN A 65 7.39 -21.29 32.33
CA ASN A 65 8.23 -22.22 33.12
C ASN A 65 9.01 -23.30 32.32
N LEU A 66 9.30 -23.08 31.03
CA LEU A 66 10.22 -23.90 30.22
C LEU A 66 11.63 -24.05 30.88
N SER A 67 12.05 -23.04 31.66
CA SER A 67 13.13 -23.09 32.66
C SER A 67 14.49 -23.58 32.13
N LEU A 68 15.13 -22.75 31.31
CA LEU A 68 16.46 -23.01 30.71
C LEU A 68 17.50 -22.03 31.30
N PRO A 69 18.04 -22.27 32.52
CA PRO A 69 18.72 -21.24 33.32
C PRO A 69 20.10 -20.81 32.81
N ASN A 70 20.70 -21.57 31.88
CA ASN A 70 22.01 -21.29 31.27
C ASN A 70 21.91 -20.95 29.77
N LEU A 71 20.69 -20.73 29.26
CA LEU A 71 20.46 -20.40 27.85
C LEU A 71 21.03 -19.02 27.52
N ARG A 72 21.85 -18.96 26.46
CA ARG A 72 22.58 -17.78 26.00
C ARG A 72 22.14 -17.34 24.61
N ILE A 73 21.93 -18.30 23.70
CA ILE A 73 21.52 -18.04 22.31
C ILE A 73 20.15 -18.70 22.08
N LEU A 74 19.19 -17.92 21.57
CA LEU A 74 17.85 -18.39 21.20
C LEU A 74 17.47 -17.89 19.81
N ASN A 75 17.14 -18.82 18.92
CA ASN A 75 16.59 -18.53 17.59
C ASN A 75 15.12 -18.95 17.52
N CYS A 76 14.23 -18.00 17.28
CA CYS A 76 12.79 -18.17 17.05
C CYS A 76 12.35 -17.50 15.74
N ASN A 77 13.24 -17.37 14.74
CA ASN A 77 12.91 -16.80 13.43
C ASN A 77 11.80 -17.62 12.73
N ASN A 78 11.05 -17.02 11.80
CA ASN A 78 9.98 -17.69 11.04
C ASN A 78 9.00 -18.46 11.94
N ASN A 79 8.28 -17.74 12.79
CA ASN A 79 7.27 -18.25 13.74
C ASN A 79 6.07 -17.27 13.79
N HIS A 80 5.15 -17.43 14.74
CA HIS A 80 3.95 -16.61 14.90
C HIS A 80 3.91 -15.86 16.23
N LEU A 81 5.07 -15.52 16.82
CA LEU A 81 5.16 -14.95 18.16
C LEU A 81 4.36 -13.65 18.29
N GLU A 82 3.43 -13.62 19.25
CA GLU A 82 2.65 -12.43 19.64
C GLU A 82 3.13 -11.86 20.98
N ASP A 83 3.59 -12.69 21.92
CA ASP A 83 3.98 -12.28 23.28
C ASP A 83 5.44 -12.61 23.63
N VAL A 84 6.28 -11.58 23.53
CA VAL A 84 7.69 -11.61 23.94
C VAL A 84 7.93 -11.58 25.46
N THR A 85 6.93 -11.29 26.29
CA THR A 85 7.15 -11.18 27.75
C THR A 85 7.53 -12.52 28.38
N THR A 86 7.05 -13.62 27.81
CA THR A 86 7.40 -15.00 28.15
C THR A 86 8.91 -15.31 28.07
N LEU A 87 9.71 -14.50 27.35
CA LEU A 87 11.18 -14.64 27.27
C LEU A 87 11.90 -14.29 28.57
N GLN A 88 11.28 -13.52 29.49
CA GLN A 88 11.89 -13.08 30.76
C GLN A 88 12.43 -14.26 31.61
N GLN A 89 11.92 -15.47 31.40
CA GLN A 89 12.37 -16.70 32.07
C GLN A 89 13.80 -17.16 31.73
N PHE A 90 14.49 -16.50 30.79
CA PHE A 90 15.86 -16.82 30.37
C PHE A 90 16.88 -15.75 30.84
N PRO A 91 17.28 -15.74 32.13
CA PRO A 91 18.05 -14.63 32.71
C PRO A 91 19.48 -14.49 32.17
N GLN A 92 20.05 -15.54 31.56
CA GLN A 92 21.39 -15.54 30.96
C GLN A 92 21.39 -15.29 29.44
N LEU A 93 20.25 -14.95 28.83
CA LEU A 93 20.19 -14.79 27.37
C LEU A 93 21.04 -13.58 26.91
N GLU A 94 22.03 -13.86 26.08
CA GLU A 94 22.99 -12.91 25.51
C GLU A 94 22.64 -12.55 24.06
N GLU A 95 22.04 -13.50 23.32
CA GLU A 95 21.69 -13.35 21.91
C GLU A 95 20.28 -13.89 21.61
N LEU A 96 19.47 -13.11 20.91
CA LEU A 96 18.11 -13.45 20.52
C LEU A 96 17.85 -13.10 19.06
N THR A 97 17.22 -14.01 18.32
CA THR A 97 16.68 -13.72 16.99
C THR A 97 15.22 -14.20 16.89
N TYR A 98 14.34 -13.35 16.37
CA TYR A 98 12.93 -13.64 16.10
C TYR A 98 12.43 -12.97 14.81
N THR A 99 13.30 -12.80 13.81
CA THR A 99 12.92 -12.20 12.52
C THR A 99 11.76 -12.98 11.88
N ASN A 100 10.94 -12.27 11.10
CA ASN A 100 9.77 -12.82 10.41
C ASN A 100 8.70 -13.43 11.36
N ASN A 101 8.53 -12.85 12.56
CA ASN A 101 7.33 -13.05 13.38
C ASN A 101 6.38 -11.87 13.14
N VAL A 102 5.29 -12.12 12.39
CA VAL A 102 4.46 -11.07 11.76
C VAL A 102 3.76 -10.13 12.76
N TYR A 103 3.50 -10.60 13.98
CA TYR A 103 2.79 -9.83 15.02
C TYR A 103 3.70 -8.97 15.89
N LEU A 104 5.03 -9.14 15.82
CA LEU A 104 5.98 -8.37 16.62
C LEU A 104 6.23 -6.99 16.03
N THR A 105 6.25 -5.98 16.91
CA THR A 105 6.43 -4.57 16.55
C THR A 105 7.76 -4.03 17.07
N PRO A 106 8.20 -2.83 16.62
CA PRO A 106 9.33 -2.14 17.25
C PRO A 106 9.14 -1.81 18.74
N SER A 107 7.92 -1.87 19.29
CA SER A 107 7.73 -1.79 20.75
C SER A 107 8.18 -3.08 21.46
N ASP A 108 8.13 -4.23 20.80
CA ASP A 108 8.47 -5.54 21.38
C ASP A 108 9.98 -5.73 21.50
N ASP A 109 10.76 -5.20 20.55
CA ASP A 109 12.21 -5.01 20.68
C ASP A 109 12.55 -4.28 22.00
N TYR A 110 11.86 -3.17 22.30
CA TYR A 110 12.10 -2.42 23.53
C TYR A 110 11.63 -3.17 24.79
N LYS A 111 10.57 -4.00 24.71
CA LYS A 111 10.19 -4.91 25.80
C LYS A 111 11.30 -5.92 26.09
N VAL A 112 11.82 -6.65 25.09
CA VAL A 112 12.88 -7.66 25.34
C VAL A 112 14.19 -7.04 25.79
N ILE A 113 14.55 -5.86 25.26
CA ILE A 113 15.73 -5.11 25.68
C ILE A 113 15.64 -4.74 27.17
N PHE A 114 14.45 -4.39 27.67
CA PHE A 114 14.21 -4.10 29.07
C PHE A 114 14.16 -5.37 29.95
N LEU A 115 13.46 -6.42 29.49
CA LEU A 115 13.27 -7.65 30.27
C LEU A 115 14.55 -8.48 30.41
N LEU A 116 15.34 -8.59 29.33
CA LEU A 116 16.51 -9.46 29.26
C LEU A 116 17.78 -8.67 29.55
N GLN A 117 18.13 -8.56 30.84
CA GLN A 117 19.24 -7.73 31.32
C GLN A 117 20.62 -8.11 30.75
N ASN A 118 20.84 -9.37 30.37
CA ASN A 118 22.09 -9.84 29.77
C ASN A 118 22.14 -9.77 28.23
N LEU A 119 21.04 -9.36 27.57
CA LEU A 119 20.96 -9.35 26.11
C LEU A 119 21.91 -8.31 25.50
N ARG A 120 22.75 -8.77 24.55
CA ARG A 120 23.78 -8.01 23.82
C ARG A 120 23.47 -7.96 22.32
N GLN A 121 23.00 -9.07 21.75
CA GLN A 121 22.60 -9.15 20.35
C GLN A 121 21.08 -9.38 20.21
N LEU A 122 20.43 -8.59 19.34
CA LEU A 122 19.04 -8.78 18.96
C LEU A 122 18.92 -8.74 17.44
N ASN A 123 18.33 -9.76 16.82
CA ASN A 123 18.11 -9.85 15.38
C ASN A 123 19.38 -9.56 14.55
N GLY A 124 20.53 -10.09 15.00
CA GLY A 124 21.84 -9.94 14.36
C GLY A 124 22.52 -8.58 14.57
N LYS A 125 22.06 -7.76 15.52
CA LYS A 125 22.58 -6.40 15.79
C LYS A 125 23.04 -6.27 17.25
N ASP A 126 24.20 -5.66 17.47
CA ASP A 126 24.63 -5.21 18.81
C ASP A 126 23.66 -4.12 19.31
N ILE A 127 22.97 -4.41 20.41
CA ILE A 127 22.05 -3.49 21.08
C ILE A 127 22.66 -2.83 22.31
N THR A 128 23.91 -3.09 22.70
CA THR A 128 24.47 -2.72 24.02
C THR A 128 24.28 -1.22 24.35
N LYS A 129 24.47 -0.32 23.38
CA LYS A 129 24.24 1.12 23.55
C LYS A 129 22.75 1.46 23.74
N LEU A 130 21.86 0.86 22.95
CA LEU A 130 20.41 1.03 23.05
C LEU A 130 19.88 0.44 24.37
N ALA A 131 20.40 -0.71 24.79
CA ALA A 131 20.05 -1.39 26.02
C ALA A 131 20.36 -0.52 27.25
N ASN A 132 21.54 0.10 27.31
CA ASN A 132 21.87 1.06 28.36
C ASN A 132 20.91 2.27 28.36
N HIS A 133 20.57 2.82 27.19
CA HIS A 133 19.60 3.92 27.10
C HIS A 133 18.19 3.51 27.56
N VAL A 134 17.70 2.33 27.18
CA VAL A 134 16.37 1.82 27.56
C VAL A 134 16.28 1.51 29.06
N ARG A 135 17.27 0.79 29.59
CA ARG A 135 17.30 0.33 30.99
C ARG A 135 17.61 1.45 31.98
N VAL A 136 18.38 2.47 31.58
CA VAL A 136 18.76 3.60 32.47
C VAL A 136 17.98 4.87 32.14
N VAL A 137 18.21 5.48 30.98
CA VAL A 137 17.72 6.84 30.66
C VAL A 137 16.20 6.86 30.49
N ASN A 138 15.67 6.00 29.62
CA ASN A 138 14.24 5.88 29.36
C ASN A 138 13.47 5.44 30.63
N SER A 139 14.03 4.50 31.39
CA SER A 139 13.40 4.03 32.64
C SER A 139 13.40 5.11 33.73
N ARG A 140 14.48 5.89 33.90
CA ARG A 140 14.52 7.04 34.82
C ARG A 140 13.49 8.09 34.43
N GLU A 141 13.44 8.46 33.16
CA GLU A 141 12.56 9.54 32.68
C GLU A 141 11.07 9.15 32.70
N LEU A 142 10.74 7.89 32.40
CA LEU A 142 9.38 7.37 32.63
C LEU A 142 9.03 7.37 34.12
N THR A 143 9.96 7.01 35.00
CA THR A 143 9.74 7.01 36.46
C THR A 143 9.48 8.42 36.98
N ASN A 144 10.29 9.39 36.58
CA ASN A 144 10.08 10.81 36.90
C ASN A 144 8.66 11.27 36.51
N ARG A 145 8.23 10.98 35.27
CA ARG A 145 6.91 11.37 34.76
C ARG A 145 5.75 10.67 35.48
N VAL A 146 5.88 9.39 35.82
CA VAL A 146 4.85 8.65 36.59
C VAL A 146 4.73 9.19 38.01
N SER A 147 5.85 9.45 38.69
CA SER A 147 5.89 10.05 40.03
C SER A 147 5.32 11.47 40.04
N ALA A 148 5.65 12.31 39.04
CA ALA A 148 5.06 13.64 38.89
C ALA A 148 3.54 13.59 38.63
N HIS A 149 3.08 12.64 37.81
CA HIS A 149 1.65 12.43 37.53
C HIS A 149 0.88 11.96 38.77
N TRP A 150 1.47 11.10 39.60
CA TRP A 150 0.94 10.74 40.93
C TRP A 150 0.89 11.97 41.86
N GLY A 151 2.00 12.68 41.97
CA GLY A 151 2.14 13.87 42.81
C GLY A 151 1.08 14.93 42.52
N LYS A 152 0.83 15.21 41.23
CA LYS A 152 -0.12 16.23 40.77
C LYS A 152 -1.59 15.83 40.91
N ASN A 153 -1.93 14.54 40.69
CA ASN A 153 -3.33 14.13 40.50
C ASN A 153 -3.87 13.17 41.57
N PHE A 154 -3.00 12.47 42.32
CA PHE A 154 -3.38 11.38 43.23
C PHE A 154 -2.84 11.50 44.65
N ARG A 155 -1.80 12.31 44.91
CA ARG A 155 -1.22 12.52 46.25
C ARG A 155 -2.27 12.83 47.33
N ASN A 156 -3.26 13.67 47.01
CA ASN A 156 -4.33 14.06 47.94
C ASN A 156 -5.44 12.99 48.14
N GLN A 157 -5.40 11.88 47.40
CA GLN A 157 -6.33 10.75 47.54
C GLN A 157 -5.79 9.67 48.50
N MET A 158 -4.59 9.85 49.08
CA MET A 158 -3.94 8.89 49.98
C MET A 158 -3.89 9.45 51.41
N SER A 159 -4.93 9.17 52.20
CA SER A 159 -4.96 9.43 53.65
C SER A 159 -4.38 8.24 54.43
N LYS A 160 -3.84 8.48 55.64
CA LYS A 160 -3.02 7.54 56.44
C LYS A 160 -3.77 6.30 57.00
N THR A 161 -4.88 5.87 56.41
CA THR A 161 -5.59 4.62 56.77
C THR A 161 -6.57 4.22 55.66
N LEU A 162 -6.09 3.58 54.60
CA LEU A 162 -6.95 2.96 53.57
C LEU A 162 -6.97 1.43 53.69
N SER A 163 -8.18 0.86 53.70
CA SER A 163 -8.37 -0.60 53.59
C SER A 163 -7.84 -1.13 52.24
N PRO A 164 -7.27 -2.36 52.18
CA PRO A 164 -6.85 -3.01 50.94
C PRO A 164 -7.91 -3.05 49.83
N GLU A 165 -9.19 -3.03 50.19
CA GLU A 165 -10.30 -3.00 49.22
C GLU A 165 -10.49 -1.63 48.57
N GLN A 166 -10.32 -0.55 49.34
CA GLN A 166 -10.40 0.84 48.85
C GLN A 166 -9.18 1.24 48.01
N LEU A 167 -8.03 0.57 48.22
CA LEU A 167 -6.85 0.74 47.37
C LEU A 167 -7.06 0.19 45.95
N LYS A 168 -7.76 -0.95 45.77
CA LYS A 168 -7.97 -1.58 44.45
C LYS A 168 -8.52 -0.62 43.36
N PRO A 169 -9.61 0.15 43.57
CA PRO A 169 -10.11 1.10 42.58
C PRO A 169 -9.14 2.27 42.34
N ILE A 170 -8.46 2.77 43.37
CA ILE A 170 -7.49 3.87 43.24
C ILE A 170 -6.29 3.42 42.39
N ARG A 171 -5.72 2.23 42.64
CA ARG A 171 -4.65 1.65 41.81
C ARG A 171 -5.08 1.54 40.34
N LYS A 172 -6.27 0.99 40.08
CA LYS A 172 -6.82 0.84 38.71
C LYS A 172 -7.08 2.19 38.02
N LYS A 173 -7.50 3.21 38.76
CA LYS A 173 -7.70 4.59 38.27
C LYS A 173 -6.37 5.28 37.96
N PHE A 174 -5.36 5.15 38.83
CA PHE A 174 -4.03 5.70 38.61
C PHE A 174 -3.35 5.06 37.41
N ILE A 175 -3.28 3.72 37.33
CA ILE A 175 -2.63 3.02 36.21
C ILE A 175 -3.25 3.44 34.87
N LYS A 176 -4.59 3.43 34.75
CA LYS A 176 -5.27 3.93 33.54
C LYS A 176 -4.99 5.39 33.24
N SER A 177 -4.90 6.24 34.26
CA SER A 177 -4.62 7.67 34.10
C SER A 177 -3.18 7.89 33.63
N ALA A 178 -2.20 7.24 34.25
CA ALA A 178 -0.78 7.31 33.87
C ALA A 178 -0.58 6.80 32.43
N GLN A 179 -1.16 5.64 32.08
CA GLN A 179 -1.10 5.07 30.73
C GLN A 179 -1.71 5.95 29.62
N ALA A 180 -2.54 6.94 29.97
CA ALA A 180 -3.16 7.87 29.03
C ALA A 180 -2.45 9.23 28.94
N HIS A 181 -1.75 9.67 29.99
CA HIS A 181 -1.15 11.02 30.08
C HIS A 181 0.39 11.01 30.08
N VAL A 182 1.03 9.91 30.48
CA VAL A 182 2.50 9.79 30.47
C VAL A 182 2.94 9.29 29.09
N ALA A 183 3.25 10.24 28.21
CA ALA A 183 3.90 9.99 26.92
C ALA A 183 5.40 10.32 26.99
N TYR A 184 6.22 9.50 26.33
CA TYR A 184 7.65 9.71 26.12
C TYR A 184 8.13 8.88 24.92
N GLY A 185 9.11 9.41 24.18
CA GLY A 185 9.64 8.82 22.95
C GLY A 185 8.73 8.96 21.72
N PRO A 186 9.14 8.38 20.57
CA PRO A 186 8.35 8.37 19.34
C PRO A 186 7.03 7.59 19.46
N SER A 187 6.02 7.96 18.66
CA SER A 187 4.70 7.31 18.67
C SER A 187 4.72 5.82 18.31
N SER A 188 5.72 5.36 17.55
CA SER A 188 5.96 3.93 17.26
C SER A 188 6.34 3.08 18.48
N LEU A 189 6.76 3.73 19.57
CA LEU A 189 7.06 3.08 20.86
C LEU A 189 5.95 3.30 21.90
N SER A 190 4.78 3.80 21.48
CA SER A 190 3.70 4.16 22.41
C SER A 190 3.14 2.96 23.18
N ASP A 191 3.16 1.75 22.61
CA ASP A 191 2.74 0.52 23.32
C ASP A 191 3.81 0.03 24.30
N TYR A 192 5.11 0.11 23.96
CA TYR A 192 6.19 -0.09 24.94
C TYR A 192 6.10 0.91 26.10
N THR A 193 5.95 2.20 25.80
CA THR A 193 5.81 3.26 26.82
C THR A 193 4.58 3.00 27.70
N ARG A 194 3.42 2.66 27.12
CA ARG A 194 2.19 2.34 27.87
C ARG A 194 2.34 1.06 28.73
N TRP A 195 3.14 0.10 28.29
CA TRP A 195 3.48 -1.11 29.04
C TRP A 195 4.44 -0.81 30.20
N ARG A 196 5.55 -0.09 29.97
CA ARG A 196 6.52 0.24 31.03
C ARG A 196 5.93 1.23 32.04
N VAL A 197 5.09 2.18 31.63
CA VAL A 197 4.33 3.07 32.53
C VAL A 197 3.41 2.29 33.47
N LYS A 198 2.77 1.21 33.00
CA LYS A 198 2.00 0.30 33.87
C LYS A 198 2.91 -0.35 34.91
N MET A 199 4.02 -0.94 34.46
CA MET A 199 4.98 -1.63 35.34
C MET A 199 5.53 -0.69 36.42
N ILE A 200 5.98 0.51 36.05
CA ILE A 200 6.44 1.56 36.97
C ILE A 200 5.33 1.97 37.94
N ALA A 201 4.09 2.15 37.48
CA ALA A 201 2.97 2.47 38.36
C ALA A 201 2.67 1.35 39.37
N GLU A 202 2.78 0.08 38.97
CA GLU A 202 2.60 -1.10 39.83
C GLU A 202 3.77 -1.27 40.83
N GLU A 203 5.01 -1.05 40.39
CA GLU A 203 6.23 -0.98 41.22
C GLU A 203 6.10 0.12 42.30
N PHE A 204 5.80 1.35 41.87
CA PHE A 204 5.66 2.54 42.72
C PHE A 204 4.55 2.39 43.76
N LEU A 205 3.37 1.91 43.35
CA LEU A 205 2.27 1.60 44.27
C LEU A 205 2.66 0.52 45.29
N THR A 206 3.46 -0.47 44.90
CA THR A 206 3.94 -1.53 45.81
C THR A 206 4.95 -0.98 46.81
N SER A 207 5.82 -0.06 46.40
CA SER A 207 6.77 0.62 47.31
C SER A 207 6.04 1.39 48.42
N LEU A 208 5.04 2.22 48.06
CA LEU A 208 4.28 3.03 49.03
C LEU A 208 3.59 2.19 50.11
N ILE A 209 3.05 1.02 49.75
CA ILE A 209 2.38 0.11 50.70
C ILE A 209 3.38 -0.50 51.70
N ASN A 210 4.60 -0.78 51.24
CA ASN A 210 5.67 -1.36 52.06
C ASN A 210 6.31 -0.31 52.97
N GLU A 211 6.38 0.97 52.55
CA GLU A 211 6.87 2.07 53.39
C GLU A 211 5.95 2.34 54.59
N GLU A 212 4.62 2.22 54.42
CA GLU A 212 3.65 2.27 55.54
C GLU A 212 3.80 1.12 56.55
N HIS A 213 4.65 0.11 56.29
CA HIS A 213 4.91 -1.03 57.16
C HIS A 213 6.33 -1.06 57.80
N LYS A 214 7.15 -0.03 57.63
CA LYS A 214 8.39 0.11 58.42
C LYS A 214 8.05 0.52 59.88
N PRO A 215 8.41 -0.27 60.91
CA PRO A 215 8.34 0.20 62.30
C PRO A 215 9.35 1.32 62.53
N ALA A 216 8.96 2.33 63.32
CA ALA A 216 9.74 3.56 63.48
C ALA A 216 10.91 3.42 64.47
N THR A 217 12.03 2.91 63.97
CA THR A 217 13.38 3.04 64.56
C THR A 217 14.37 3.42 63.46
N GLU A 218 15.46 4.12 63.80
CA GLU A 218 16.50 4.59 62.85
C GLU A 218 16.04 5.68 61.86
N ALA A 219 15.37 6.72 62.37
CA ALA A 219 15.11 7.98 61.66
C ALA A 219 15.51 9.17 62.54
N ALA A 220 16.81 9.34 62.79
CA ALA A 220 17.35 10.35 63.70
C ALA A 220 18.79 10.79 63.37
N GLU A 221 19.09 11.09 62.11
CA GLU A 221 20.29 11.86 61.72
C GLU A 221 20.10 12.52 60.34
N SER A 222 20.87 13.58 60.04
CA SER A 222 20.81 14.41 58.81
C SER A 222 19.43 15.00 58.45
N MET A 223 19.05 16.09 59.14
CA MET A 223 18.37 17.21 58.48
C MET A 223 19.45 18.18 58.02
N GLU A 224 19.56 18.44 56.72
CA GLU A 224 20.18 19.65 56.16
C GLU A 224 19.71 19.78 54.69
N GLU A 225 19.07 20.91 54.35
CA GLU A 225 18.60 21.22 52.99
C GLU A 225 19.58 22.21 52.33
N PRO A 226 19.99 21.99 51.08
CA PRO A 226 20.53 23.05 50.21
C PRO A 226 19.38 23.79 49.51
N GLU A 227 19.48 25.11 49.41
CA GLU A 227 18.50 25.96 48.72
C GLU A 227 18.63 25.86 47.18
N GLU A 228 17.58 26.25 46.45
CA GLU A 228 17.55 26.24 44.98
C GLU A 228 18.21 27.52 44.42
N GLU A 229 19.32 27.40 43.67
CA GLU A 229 19.81 28.46 42.76
C GLU A 229 19.73 27.97 41.30
N GLU A 230 19.30 28.85 40.40
CA GLU A 230 19.08 28.55 38.98
C GLU A 230 20.38 28.79 38.16
N GLU A 231 20.95 27.75 37.55
CA GLU A 231 22.11 27.89 36.65
C GLU A 231 21.68 28.37 35.25
N GLU A 232 22.07 29.60 34.87
CA GLU A 232 22.03 30.06 33.47
C GLU A 232 23.28 29.59 32.70
N GLU A 233 23.09 28.90 31.57
CA GLU A 233 24.19 28.52 30.67
C GLU A 233 24.70 29.72 29.83
N GLU A 234 25.82 30.33 30.23
CA GLU A 234 26.68 31.10 29.29
C GLU A 234 27.95 30.32 28.93
N GLU A 235 28.13 30.04 27.65
CA GLU A 235 29.42 29.55 27.11
C GLU A 235 30.53 30.60 27.30
N LYS A 236 31.72 30.16 27.75
CA LYS A 236 32.98 30.84 27.43
C LYS A 236 34.20 29.92 27.55
N GLU A 237 35.18 30.21 26.71
CA GLU A 237 36.49 29.55 26.64
C GLU A 237 37.44 30.16 27.69
N GLU A 238 38.31 29.34 28.29
CA GLU A 238 39.54 29.83 28.92
C GLU A 238 40.75 28.99 28.45
N GLU A 239 41.77 29.68 27.91
CA GLU A 239 43.17 29.24 27.99
C GLU A 239 43.83 30.01 29.15
N GLY A 240 44.58 29.32 30.01
CA GLY A 240 45.28 29.94 31.15
C GLY A 240 46.40 29.07 31.74
N GLU A 241 47.63 29.58 31.70
CA GLU A 241 48.85 29.04 32.34
C GLU A 241 48.89 29.43 33.85
N GLU A 242 49.78 29.01 34.75
CA GLU A 242 50.94 28.07 34.77
C GLU A 242 50.74 27.13 36.03
N GLU A 243 51.65 26.40 36.71
CA GLU A 243 53.12 26.30 36.76
C GLU A 243 53.61 24.82 36.83
N LYS A 244 54.88 24.62 36.43
CA LYS A 244 55.90 23.67 36.99
C LYS A 244 55.54 22.24 37.46
N GLU A 245 56.26 21.26 36.88
CA GLU A 245 57.35 20.59 37.62
C GLU A 245 58.48 20.10 36.68
N GLU A 246 59.74 20.03 37.14
CA GLU A 246 60.90 19.57 36.36
C GLU A 246 61.19 18.07 36.55
N ILE A 247 61.33 17.28 35.46
CA ILE A 247 62.28 16.14 35.45
C ILE A 247 63.09 16.11 34.14
N LYS A 248 64.42 16.01 34.28
CA LYS A 248 65.41 16.00 33.18
C LYS A 248 65.87 14.57 32.83
N LYS A 249 65.94 14.24 31.53
CA LYS A 249 66.87 13.32 30.82
C LYS A 249 66.43 13.28 29.33
N SER A 250 67.24 13.59 28.31
CA SER A 250 68.50 12.97 27.85
C SER A 250 68.30 11.50 27.43
N THR A 251 68.67 11.01 26.23
CA THR A 251 69.76 11.37 25.29
C THR A 251 69.48 10.85 23.86
N THR A 252 70.26 11.28 22.82
CA THR A 252 70.84 10.46 21.69
C THR A 252 69.94 9.56 20.82
N ASP A 253 70.15 9.33 19.51
CA ASP A 253 70.96 9.96 18.43
C ASP A 253 70.57 9.34 17.06
N ALA A 254 71.17 9.82 15.95
CA ALA A 254 71.23 9.21 14.60
C ALA A 254 69.90 8.81 13.89
N ASP A 255 69.49 9.38 12.75
CA ASP A 255 70.12 9.54 11.42
C ASP A 255 70.15 8.28 10.54
N SER A 256 69.34 8.27 9.48
CA SER A 256 69.69 7.65 8.19
C SER A 256 68.82 8.22 7.04
N LYS A 257 69.44 8.99 6.14
CA LYS A 257 68.86 9.41 4.85
C LYS A 257 69.08 8.36 3.77
N VAL A 258 68.14 8.24 2.82
CA VAL A 258 68.45 8.05 1.38
C VAL A 258 67.48 8.86 0.50
N THR A 259 68.02 9.94 -0.09
CA THR A 259 67.68 10.68 -1.34
C THR A 259 66.33 10.44 -2.07
N ALA A 260 65.52 11.47 -2.41
CA ALA A 260 65.71 12.59 -3.37
C ALA A 260 65.65 12.16 -4.86
N LYS A 261 65.17 12.95 -5.85
CA LYS A 261 65.03 14.42 -6.05
C LYS A 261 63.72 14.74 -6.82
N GLY A 262 63.19 15.97 -6.94
CA GLY A 262 63.54 17.28 -6.35
C GLY A 262 63.05 18.47 -7.21
N GLN A 263 63.14 19.72 -6.67
CA GLN A 263 63.09 21.04 -7.37
C GLN A 263 61.78 21.43 -8.13
N VAL A 264 61.33 22.69 -8.24
CA VAL A 264 61.95 24.04 -8.08
C VAL A 264 61.04 25.01 -7.26
N THR A 265 61.61 26.09 -6.71
CA THR A 265 60.98 27.17 -5.91
C THR A 265 61.33 28.58 -6.51
N PRO A 266 60.96 29.77 -5.95
CA PRO A 266 59.93 30.17 -4.97
C PRO A 266 59.11 31.47 -5.31
N SER A 267 58.12 31.78 -4.45
CA SER A 267 57.77 33.14 -3.94
C SER A 267 57.01 34.19 -4.77
N LYS A 268 55.98 34.78 -4.14
CA LYS A 268 56.08 36.14 -3.54
C LYS A 268 55.11 36.32 -2.35
N ARG A 269 55.38 37.32 -1.50
CA ARG A 269 54.73 37.60 -0.20
C ARG A 269 53.66 38.73 -0.29
N LYS A 270 52.88 38.84 0.80
CA LYS A 270 52.03 39.96 1.29
C LYS A 270 50.53 39.82 0.97
N GLY A 271 49.60 40.16 1.88
CA GLY A 271 49.75 40.52 3.31
C GLY A 271 48.73 41.58 3.80
N ALA A 272 48.35 41.50 5.09
CA ALA A 272 47.30 42.29 5.77
C ALA A 272 45.85 41.98 5.30
N ARG A 273 44.87 41.67 6.18
CA ARG A 273 44.20 42.51 7.21
C ARG A 273 43.54 43.75 6.57
N SER A 274 42.25 44.06 6.80
CA SER A 274 41.53 43.97 8.08
C SER A 274 39.97 43.95 7.96
N LYS A 275 39.32 43.71 9.12
CA LYS A 275 37.99 44.16 9.63
C LYS A 275 37.05 44.93 8.66
N GLY A 276 35.74 44.70 8.60
CA GLY A 276 34.86 43.82 9.39
C GLY A 276 33.56 44.53 9.86
N ARG A 277 32.60 43.78 10.44
CA ARG A 277 31.26 44.22 10.93
C ARG A 277 30.25 44.70 9.85
N ALA A 278 28.92 44.67 10.05
CA ALA A 278 28.07 43.82 10.92
C ALA A 278 26.57 44.11 10.67
N LYS A 279 25.69 43.13 11.00
CA LYS A 279 24.25 43.30 11.36
C LYS A 279 23.34 43.78 10.17
N SER A 280 22.01 43.65 10.20
CA SER A 280 21.05 43.17 11.22
C SER A 280 19.76 42.59 10.59
N LYS A 281 19.06 41.70 11.33
CA LYS A 281 17.60 41.42 11.45
C LYS A 281 16.66 41.81 10.28
N ARG A 282 15.77 40.91 9.80
CA ARG A 282 14.39 40.66 10.32
C ARG A 282 13.65 41.98 10.61
N SER A 283 12.45 42.27 10.09
CA SER A 283 11.24 41.41 10.00
C SER A 283 10.06 42.13 9.32
N HIS A 284 8.98 41.40 8.95
CA HIS A 284 7.55 41.84 8.88
C HIS A 284 7.15 43.05 7.98
N SER A 285 5.93 43.19 7.46
CA SER A 285 4.78 42.27 7.24
C SER A 285 3.68 42.98 6.42
N GLN A 286 2.90 42.25 5.62
CA GLN A 286 1.58 42.69 5.08
C GLN A 286 1.64 43.94 4.13
N SER A 287 0.63 44.30 3.34
CA SER A 287 -0.53 43.59 2.74
C SER A 287 -1.12 44.46 1.60
N SER A 288 -1.88 43.86 0.67
CA SER A 288 -2.78 44.56 -0.30
C SER A 288 -2.11 45.55 -1.30
N SER A 289 -2.69 45.94 -2.44
CA SER A 289 -3.78 45.39 -3.29
C SER A 289 -3.88 46.21 -4.58
N LYS A 290 -4.23 45.59 -5.73
CA LYS A 290 -4.81 46.25 -6.94
C LYS A 290 -3.91 47.34 -7.61
N GLU A 291 -4.08 47.76 -8.87
CA GLU A 291 -4.94 47.29 -9.97
C GLU A 291 -4.21 47.47 -11.33
N GLU A 292 -4.95 47.27 -12.43
CA GLU A 292 -4.58 47.32 -13.85
C GLU A 292 -3.61 48.45 -14.32
N ALA A 293 -2.77 48.14 -15.33
CA ALA A 293 -2.89 48.75 -16.67
C ALA A 293 -1.92 48.13 -17.72
N SER A 294 -2.44 47.92 -18.93
CA SER A 294 -1.69 47.65 -20.18
C SER A 294 -1.82 48.92 -21.10
N PRO A 295 -1.49 49.00 -22.43
CA PRO A 295 -1.10 47.93 -23.37
C PRO A 295 -0.14 48.26 -24.58
N SER A 296 0.43 47.20 -25.19
CA SER A 296 0.84 47.11 -26.63
C SER A 296 1.97 48.05 -27.16
N PRO A 297 2.32 48.09 -28.48
CA PRO A 297 1.98 47.21 -29.63
C PRO A 297 3.16 46.81 -30.59
N LYS A 298 2.79 46.00 -31.62
CA LYS A 298 3.48 45.68 -32.92
C LYS A 298 4.47 44.49 -32.85
N LYS A 299 4.28 43.36 -33.57
CA LYS A 299 4.12 43.10 -35.04
C LYS A 299 5.33 43.55 -35.88
N LEU A 300 5.77 42.90 -36.96
CA LEU A 300 5.77 41.53 -37.55
C LEU A 300 6.23 41.72 -39.03
N SER A 301 6.79 40.69 -39.67
CA SER A 301 6.88 40.44 -41.13
C SER A 301 7.80 41.29 -42.03
N ARG A 302 8.73 40.60 -42.72
CA ARG A 302 9.13 40.73 -44.15
C ARG A 302 10.02 39.50 -44.50
N LEU A 303 9.49 38.44 -45.14
CA LEU A 303 9.42 38.17 -46.59
C LEU A 303 10.79 37.89 -47.29
N GLN A 304 10.91 36.67 -47.85
CA GLN A 304 11.59 36.27 -49.12
C GLN A 304 13.11 36.55 -49.26
N ASP A 305 13.98 35.63 -49.71
CA ASP A 305 13.90 34.89 -50.97
C ASP A 305 14.81 33.62 -51.09
N GLU A 306 14.59 32.90 -52.20
CA GLU A 306 15.33 31.78 -52.84
C GLU A 306 16.85 31.57 -52.63
N ARG A 307 17.33 30.30 -52.61
CA ARG A 307 17.77 29.54 -53.83
C ARG A 307 18.13 28.06 -53.58
N SER A 308 18.47 27.33 -54.65
CA SER A 308 18.46 25.86 -54.76
C SER A 308 19.74 25.24 -55.34
N THR A 309 19.95 23.94 -55.10
CA THR A 309 20.52 22.98 -56.08
C THR A 309 20.23 21.51 -55.73
N GLU A 310 19.77 20.76 -56.75
CA GLU A 310 20.13 19.39 -57.20
C GLU A 310 20.87 18.39 -56.28
N ALA A 311 20.76 17.06 -56.43
CA ALA A 311 19.82 16.14 -57.11
C ALA A 311 20.24 14.68 -56.80
N THR A 312 19.34 13.69 -56.96
CA THR A 312 19.44 12.51 -57.88
C THR A 312 18.24 11.57 -57.62
N ARG A 313 17.97 10.60 -58.51
CA ARG A 313 16.62 10.05 -58.81
C ARG A 313 16.63 8.54 -59.10
N ALA A 314 15.85 7.75 -58.36
CA ALA A 314 15.27 6.44 -58.75
C ALA A 314 14.38 5.88 -57.61
N SER A 315 13.45 4.93 -57.77
CA SER A 315 12.49 4.59 -58.84
C SER A 315 11.52 3.54 -58.28
N ARG A 316 10.21 3.68 -58.52
CA ARG A 316 9.15 2.68 -58.19
C ARG A 316 9.12 1.56 -59.26
N PRO A 317 8.52 0.37 -59.01
CA PRO A 317 7.06 0.21 -59.16
C PRO A 317 6.41 -0.82 -58.18
N GLN A 318 5.16 -1.22 -58.47
CA GLN A 318 4.24 -1.98 -57.59
C GLN A 318 3.85 -3.36 -58.18
N ALA A 319 3.44 -4.26 -57.28
CA ALA A 319 2.34 -5.26 -57.39
C ALA A 319 2.17 -6.20 -58.60
N LYS A 320 1.83 -7.47 -58.31
CA LYS A 320 0.69 -8.17 -58.92
C LYS A 320 0.22 -9.41 -58.13
N GLU A 321 -0.90 -10.00 -58.54
CA GLU A 321 -1.72 -10.96 -57.76
C GLU A 321 -1.43 -12.46 -58.07
N SER A 322 -2.07 -13.33 -57.26
CA SER A 322 -2.95 -14.46 -57.70
C SER A 322 -2.59 -15.93 -57.34
N GLN A 323 -3.66 -16.63 -56.89
CA GLN A 323 -4.01 -18.06 -57.04
C GLN A 323 -3.33 -19.19 -56.22
N THR A 324 -4.21 -20.09 -55.75
CA THR A 324 -4.05 -21.49 -55.26
C THR A 324 -4.28 -22.47 -56.44
N PRO A 325 -4.36 -23.83 -56.32
CA PRO A 325 -4.22 -24.80 -55.20
C PRO A 325 -3.03 -25.79 -55.49
N PRO A 326 -2.96 -27.12 -55.17
CA PRO A 326 -3.82 -28.06 -54.42
C PRO A 326 -3.11 -29.01 -53.41
N ASP A 327 -3.86 -30.00 -52.93
CA ASP A 327 -3.54 -30.99 -51.87
C ASP A 327 -2.76 -32.24 -52.32
N SER A 328 -2.35 -33.06 -51.35
CA SER A 328 -2.13 -34.52 -51.54
C SER A 328 -2.29 -35.32 -50.23
N ASP A 329 -2.69 -36.60 -50.36
CA ASP A 329 -3.28 -37.44 -49.31
C ASP A 329 -2.31 -38.28 -48.43
N GLY A 330 -2.80 -38.63 -47.23
CA GLY A 330 -2.61 -39.96 -46.64
C GLY A 330 -1.64 -40.13 -45.45
N ALA A 331 -1.80 -41.14 -44.57
CA ALA A 331 -2.91 -42.10 -44.39
C ALA A 331 -2.80 -42.87 -43.05
N HIS A 332 -3.93 -43.49 -42.61
CA HIS A 332 -4.02 -44.64 -41.68
C HIS A 332 -3.71 -44.40 -40.16
N ARG A 333 -4.28 -45.15 -39.18
CA ARG A 333 -5.34 -46.19 -39.16
C ARG A 333 -6.00 -46.40 -37.77
N ASN A 334 -7.33 -46.60 -37.77
CA ASN A 334 -8.19 -47.48 -36.94
C ASN A 334 -7.97 -47.75 -35.42
N GLY A 335 -9.05 -47.55 -34.65
CA GLY A 335 -9.39 -48.30 -33.42
C GLY A 335 -10.11 -47.44 -32.36
N GLY A 336 -11.30 -47.75 -31.83
CA GLY A 336 -12.24 -48.87 -32.04
C GLY A 336 -13.71 -48.47 -31.73
N ARG A 337 -14.66 -49.42 -31.73
CA ARG A 337 -16.13 -49.14 -31.70
C ARG A 337 -16.76 -49.07 -30.30
N LEU A 338 -17.60 -48.05 -30.09
CA LEU A 338 -19.08 -48.11 -29.87
C LEU A 338 -19.70 -49.44 -29.36
N PRO A 339 -20.72 -49.38 -28.46
CA PRO A 339 -22.08 -48.98 -28.91
C PRO A 339 -22.95 -48.13 -27.95
N LYS A 340 -24.11 -47.71 -28.46
CA LYS A 340 -25.18 -46.94 -27.79
C LYS A 340 -26.33 -47.83 -27.30
N GLY A 341 -27.08 -47.37 -26.29
CA GLY A 341 -28.54 -47.59 -26.15
C GLY A 341 -29.22 -46.22 -26.11
N GLN A 342 -30.27 -45.91 -26.89
CA GLN A 342 -31.67 -46.33 -26.72
C GLN A 342 -32.19 -46.03 -25.29
N SER A 343 -32.87 -44.91 -25.01
CA SER A 343 -34.21 -44.46 -25.48
C SER A 343 -35.38 -45.19 -24.81
N HIS A 344 -36.17 -44.50 -23.96
CA HIS A 344 -37.61 -44.26 -24.24
C HIS A 344 -38.39 -43.44 -23.17
N LYS A 345 -39.19 -42.48 -23.67
CA LYS A 345 -40.58 -42.09 -23.30
C LYS A 345 -41.04 -41.93 -21.82
N LYS A 346 -41.53 -40.71 -21.55
CA LYS A 346 -42.80 -40.34 -20.86
C LYS A 346 -43.23 -41.08 -19.57
N VAL A 347 -43.39 -40.30 -18.50
CA VAL A 347 -44.64 -40.26 -17.70
C VAL A 347 -45.06 -38.79 -17.54
N THR A 348 -46.35 -38.53 -17.39
CA THR A 348 -46.94 -37.19 -17.16
C THR A 348 -47.98 -37.30 -16.06
N GLN A 349 -48.03 -36.35 -15.12
CA GLN A 349 -49.23 -36.14 -14.29
C GLN A 349 -49.33 -34.69 -13.80
N GLN A 350 -50.57 -34.25 -13.56
CA GLN A 350 -50.97 -32.84 -13.39
C GLN A 350 -51.47 -32.56 -11.98
N LYS A 351 -51.29 -31.30 -11.53
CA LYS A 351 -52.14 -30.54 -10.59
C LYS A 351 -51.47 -29.17 -10.37
N LYS A 352 -52.17 -28.05 -10.23
CA LYS A 352 -53.53 -27.65 -10.66
C LYS A 352 -53.59 -26.11 -10.54
N GLU A 353 -54.45 -25.42 -11.29
CA GLU A 353 -54.57 -23.96 -11.19
C GLU A 353 -55.20 -23.50 -9.86
N HIS A 354 -54.85 -22.28 -9.45
CA HIS A 354 -55.83 -21.25 -9.09
C HIS A 354 -55.37 -19.92 -9.71
N LYS A 355 -56.31 -19.10 -10.18
CA LYS A 355 -56.08 -17.83 -10.88
C LYS A 355 -57.12 -16.82 -10.41
N GLU A 356 -56.65 -15.69 -9.90
CA GLU A 356 -57.34 -14.40 -9.73
C GLU A 356 -56.22 -13.39 -10.07
N GLU A 357 -56.17 -12.71 -11.21
CA GLU A 357 -57.14 -11.79 -11.87
C GLU A 357 -57.37 -10.49 -11.08
N GLU A 358 -56.56 -9.48 -11.42
CA GLU A 358 -57.02 -8.11 -11.71
C GLU A 358 -56.16 -7.60 -12.90
N GLU A 359 -56.79 -6.93 -13.87
CA GLU A 359 -56.21 -6.45 -15.14
C GLU A 359 -56.57 -4.97 -15.37
N GLU A 360 -55.64 -4.19 -15.95
CA GLU A 360 -55.77 -2.91 -16.69
C GLU A 360 -54.30 -2.51 -17.01
N GLU A 361 -53.75 -2.44 -18.24
CA GLU A 361 -54.21 -1.85 -19.53
C GLU A 361 -54.54 -0.35 -19.41
N ASP A 362 -54.13 0.58 -20.29
CA ASP A 362 -53.43 0.53 -21.59
C ASP A 362 -51.90 0.79 -21.49
N ALA A 363 -50.99 0.33 -22.37
CA ALA A 363 -50.99 0.00 -23.80
C ALA A 363 -50.77 1.17 -24.80
N CYS A 364 -49.56 1.26 -25.37
CA CYS A 364 -49.36 1.81 -26.72
C CYS A 364 -48.09 1.23 -27.35
N SER A 365 -48.25 0.21 -28.19
CA SER A 365 -47.18 -0.43 -28.95
C SER A 365 -47.32 -0.18 -30.45
N THR A 366 -46.23 0.16 -31.13
CA THR A 366 -46.08 -0.16 -32.57
C THR A 366 -44.64 -0.60 -32.86
N PRO A 367 -44.43 -1.54 -33.81
CA PRO A 367 -43.19 -2.32 -33.85
C PRO A 367 -42.08 -1.67 -34.70
N VAL A 368 -40.84 -1.79 -34.24
CA VAL A 368 -39.64 -1.64 -35.07
C VAL A 368 -39.07 -3.03 -35.32
N LYS A 369 -38.86 -3.32 -36.60
CA LYS A 369 -38.55 -4.63 -37.21
C LYS A 369 -37.43 -5.39 -36.52
N ASP A 370 -37.56 -6.71 -36.49
CA ASP A 370 -36.44 -7.64 -36.28
C ASP A 370 -35.30 -7.33 -37.26
N LEU A 371 -34.13 -7.01 -36.70
CA LEU A 371 -32.85 -7.03 -37.37
C LEU A 371 -31.92 -7.89 -36.51
N GLU A 372 -31.54 -9.03 -37.08
CA GLU A 372 -30.38 -9.88 -36.78
C GLU A 372 -29.98 -10.04 -35.29
N CYS A 373 -30.14 -11.25 -34.75
CA CYS A 373 -29.85 -11.54 -33.34
C CYS A 373 -28.41 -11.15 -32.95
N GLU A 374 -28.27 -10.10 -32.14
CA GLU A 374 -27.03 -9.80 -31.44
C GLU A 374 -26.67 -10.98 -30.53
N GLU A 375 -25.39 -11.39 -30.54
CA GLU A 375 -24.89 -12.49 -29.71
C GLU A 375 -24.73 -12.02 -28.25
N THR A 376 -25.87 -11.88 -27.54
CA THR A 376 -25.91 -11.40 -26.15
C THR A 376 -25.01 -12.26 -25.26
N ILE A 377 -23.92 -11.67 -24.78
CA ILE A 377 -22.91 -12.37 -23.98
C ILE A 377 -23.56 -12.98 -22.74
N THR A 378 -23.36 -14.28 -22.55
CA THR A 378 -23.82 -14.99 -21.34
C THR A 378 -22.73 -14.94 -20.29
N LEU A 379 -23.06 -14.38 -19.12
CA LEU A 379 -22.17 -14.21 -17.98
C LEU A 379 -22.74 -14.96 -16.77
N ASP A 380 -22.20 -16.13 -16.48
CA ASP A 380 -22.62 -16.96 -15.35
C ASP A 380 -21.93 -16.49 -14.05
N PRO A 381 -22.67 -16.24 -12.94
CA PRO A 381 -22.08 -15.94 -11.64
C PRO A 381 -21.46 -17.21 -11.02
N VAL A 382 -20.13 -17.24 -10.89
CA VAL A 382 -19.38 -18.42 -10.45
C VAL A 382 -19.02 -18.37 -8.96
N HIS A 383 -18.56 -17.21 -8.46
CA HIS A 383 -18.03 -17.07 -7.10
C HIS A 383 -18.50 -15.80 -6.39
N PHE A 384 -18.73 -15.89 -5.08
CA PHE A 384 -19.02 -14.77 -4.18
C PHE A 384 -18.11 -14.85 -2.96
N LEU A 385 -17.18 -13.92 -2.83
CA LEU A 385 -16.01 -14.05 -1.96
C LEU A 385 -15.94 -12.93 -0.92
N GLN A 386 -16.06 -13.31 0.36
CA GLN A 386 -15.92 -12.42 1.51
C GLN A 386 -14.47 -12.38 2.00
N CYS A 387 -13.55 -11.92 1.15
CA CYS A 387 -12.10 -12.07 1.40
C CYS A 387 -11.48 -10.97 2.28
N HIS A 388 -12.07 -9.77 2.37
CA HIS A 388 -11.46 -8.62 3.05
C HIS A 388 -11.86 -8.42 4.52
N SER A 389 -12.64 -9.33 5.11
CA SER A 389 -13.22 -9.17 6.45
C SER A 389 -12.25 -8.66 7.53
N LYS A 390 -12.68 -7.60 8.20
CA LYS A 390 -11.98 -6.97 9.32
C LYS A 390 -11.85 -7.97 10.47
N ALA A 391 -10.64 -8.06 11.02
CA ALA A 391 -10.27 -9.10 11.99
C ALA A 391 -10.59 -10.56 11.56
N ASN A 392 -10.78 -10.82 10.26
CA ASN A 392 -11.27 -12.10 9.71
C ASN A 392 -12.65 -12.54 10.25
N ASN A 393 -13.50 -11.60 10.67
CA ASN A 393 -14.86 -11.89 11.11
C ASN A 393 -15.75 -12.38 9.95
N ARG A 394 -16.54 -13.44 10.16
CA ARG A 394 -17.51 -13.93 9.17
C ARG A 394 -18.75 -13.04 9.04
N ASP A 395 -19.09 -12.31 10.11
CA ASP A 395 -20.26 -11.44 10.13
C ASP A 395 -19.91 -9.98 9.74
N ASP A 396 -18.76 -9.75 9.10
CA ASP A 396 -18.39 -8.44 8.56
C ASP A 396 -18.90 -8.24 7.13
N PHE A 397 -20.06 -7.60 7.03
CA PHE A 397 -20.64 -7.06 5.79
C PHE A 397 -20.57 -5.53 5.76
N LYS A 398 -19.53 -4.93 6.38
CA LYS A 398 -19.34 -3.47 6.49
C LYS A 398 -18.00 -2.98 5.93
N THR A 399 -17.12 -3.89 5.54
CA THR A 399 -15.83 -3.56 4.92
C THR A 399 -16.01 -3.34 3.42
N GLN A 400 -16.03 -2.06 3.03
CA GLN A 400 -16.20 -1.66 1.63
C GLN A 400 -14.96 -2.03 0.77
N LEU A 401 -15.23 -2.55 -0.43
CA LEU A 401 -14.24 -2.90 -1.44
C LEU A 401 -14.16 -1.79 -2.50
N TRP A 402 -12.94 -1.43 -2.94
CA TRP A 402 -12.72 -0.16 -3.67
C TRP A 402 -12.11 -0.28 -5.07
N ALA A 403 -11.21 -1.23 -5.29
CA ALA A 403 -10.54 -1.38 -6.58
C ALA A 403 -10.12 -2.84 -6.85
N CYS A 404 -10.34 -3.27 -8.09
CA CYS A 404 -9.88 -4.52 -8.67
C CYS A 404 -8.90 -4.25 -9.83
N VAL A 405 -7.82 -5.03 -9.94
CA VAL A 405 -6.92 -5.02 -11.11
C VAL A 405 -6.38 -6.42 -11.41
N PHE A 406 -6.48 -6.86 -12.67
CA PHE A 406 -5.96 -8.14 -13.12
C PHE A 406 -4.43 -8.14 -13.26
N GLU A 407 -3.80 -9.26 -12.93
CA GLU A 407 -2.34 -9.43 -12.97
C GLU A 407 -1.80 -9.39 -14.41
N PRO A 408 -0.77 -8.58 -14.74
CA PRO A 408 -0.23 -8.55 -16.09
C PRO A 408 0.48 -9.87 -16.46
N PRO A 409 0.28 -10.40 -17.68
CA PRO A 409 0.86 -11.68 -18.09
C PRO A 409 2.39 -11.61 -18.16
N LEU A 410 3.05 -12.62 -17.59
CA LEU A 410 4.51 -12.74 -17.60
C LEU A 410 4.98 -13.58 -18.79
N ASP A 411 5.64 -12.93 -19.76
CA ASP A 411 6.38 -13.57 -20.88
C ASP A 411 7.58 -14.43 -20.40
N CYS A 412 7.29 -15.52 -19.69
CA CYS A 412 8.25 -16.55 -19.34
C CYS A 412 8.39 -17.52 -20.53
N GLY A 413 9.34 -17.23 -21.41
CA GLY A 413 9.57 -18.02 -22.62
C GLY A 413 9.78 -19.52 -22.36
N THR A 414 9.44 -20.34 -23.36
CA THR A 414 9.45 -21.81 -23.40
C THR A 414 8.19 -22.59 -22.98
N ARG A 415 7.00 -22.02 -23.23
CA ARG A 415 5.88 -22.76 -23.86
C ARG A 415 4.93 -21.81 -24.61
N LYS A 416 4.54 -22.18 -25.83
CA LYS A 416 3.48 -21.50 -26.61
C LYS A 416 2.20 -22.31 -26.50
N ASP A 417 1.58 -22.30 -25.34
CA ASP A 417 0.23 -22.82 -25.11
C ASP A 417 -0.72 -21.61 -25.06
N PRO A 418 -1.46 -21.27 -26.15
CA PRO A 418 -2.17 -19.98 -26.25
C PRO A 418 -3.26 -19.76 -25.19
N VAL A 419 -3.76 -20.84 -24.60
CA VAL A 419 -4.92 -20.87 -23.70
C VAL A 419 -4.59 -20.40 -22.26
N VAL A 420 -3.29 -20.28 -21.91
CA VAL A 420 -2.86 -19.91 -20.54
C VAL A 420 -2.27 -18.49 -20.47
N SER A 421 -2.65 -17.63 -21.42
CA SER A 421 -2.16 -16.23 -21.50
C SER A 421 -3.15 -15.16 -21.02
N SER A 422 -4.40 -15.53 -20.71
CA SER A 422 -5.38 -14.64 -20.06
C SER A 422 -5.06 -14.48 -18.57
N SER A 423 -5.24 -13.28 -18.02
CA SER A 423 -5.02 -13.07 -16.58
C SER A 423 -6.16 -13.68 -15.77
N ARG A 424 -5.83 -14.76 -15.07
CA ARG A 424 -6.75 -15.48 -14.17
C ARG A 424 -6.65 -14.99 -12.71
N THR A 425 -5.65 -14.17 -12.39
CA THR A 425 -5.45 -13.59 -11.05
C THR A 425 -6.00 -12.16 -10.99
N ALA A 426 -6.99 -11.91 -10.15
CA ALA A 426 -7.44 -10.56 -9.79
C ALA A 426 -6.83 -10.13 -8.45
N ALA A 427 -6.32 -8.89 -8.38
CA ALA A 427 -5.95 -8.23 -7.14
C ALA A 427 -7.08 -7.28 -6.71
N THR A 428 -7.59 -7.46 -5.50
CA THR A 428 -8.68 -6.66 -4.91
C THR A 428 -8.21 -5.95 -3.64
N CYS A 429 -8.71 -4.75 -3.35
CA CYS A 429 -8.44 -4.07 -2.09
C CYS A 429 -9.71 -3.56 -1.39
N GLY A 430 -9.74 -3.70 -0.06
CA GLY A 430 -10.84 -3.30 0.80
C GLY A 430 -10.47 -3.44 2.28
N GLY A 431 -10.95 -2.51 3.11
CA GLY A 431 -10.60 -2.44 4.53
C GLY A 431 -9.08 -2.45 4.76
N ASP A 432 -8.63 -3.20 5.76
CA ASP A 432 -7.21 -3.30 6.15
C ASP A 432 -6.41 -4.32 5.32
N SER A 433 -6.93 -4.78 4.18
CA SER A 433 -6.30 -5.86 3.39
C SER A 433 -6.35 -5.72 1.86
N VAL A 434 -5.42 -6.43 1.21
CA VAL A 434 -5.32 -6.62 -0.24
C VAL A 434 -5.28 -8.13 -0.51
N CYS A 435 -6.16 -8.63 -1.37
CA CYS A 435 -6.31 -10.05 -1.65
C CYS A 435 -5.97 -10.33 -3.11
N LEU A 436 -5.29 -11.44 -3.38
CA LEU A 436 -5.13 -11.99 -4.72
C LEU A 436 -6.02 -13.22 -4.86
N VAL A 437 -6.82 -13.27 -5.92
CA VAL A 437 -7.89 -14.25 -6.13
C VAL A 437 -7.71 -14.91 -7.49
N ASP A 438 -7.81 -16.24 -7.52
CA ASP A 438 -7.98 -17.02 -8.76
C ASP A 438 -9.46 -16.98 -9.18
N CYS A 439 -9.77 -16.33 -10.30
CA CYS A 439 -11.14 -16.15 -10.78
C CYS A 439 -11.83 -17.43 -11.28
N GLU A 440 -11.08 -18.49 -11.63
CA GLU A 440 -11.67 -19.78 -12.03
C GLU A 440 -12.07 -20.59 -10.79
N THR A 441 -11.21 -20.65 -9.76
CA THR A 441 -11.44 -21.51 -8.58
C THR A 441 -12.07 -20.80 -7.39
N GLY A 442 -12.10 -19.46 -7.39
CA GLY A 442 -12.54 -18.65 -6.25
C GLY A 442 -11.56 -18.65 -5.08
N ILE A 443 -10.38 -19.26 -5.23
CA ILE A 443 -9.40 -19.40 -4.16
C ILE A 443 -8.64 -18.08 -3.98
N VAL A 444 -8.65 -17.56 -2.75
CA VAL A 444 -7.77 -16.47 -2.32
C VAL A 444 -6.34 -17.04 -2.22
N LEU A 445 -5.51 -16.73 -3.21
CA LEU A 445 -4.12 -17.20 -3.31
C LEU A 445 -3.24 -16.59 -2.22
N LYS A 446 -3.41 -15.28 -1.96
CA LYS A 446 -2.61 -14.46 -1.01
C LYS A 446 -3.50 -13.39 -0.38
N LYS A 447 -3.25 -13.05 0.89
CA LYS A 447 -3.90 -11.92 1.59
C LYS A 447 -2.86 -11.12 2.38
N TYR A 448 -2.56 -9.92 1.90
CA TYR A 448 -1.74 -8.93 2.61
C TYR A 448 -2.64 -8.11 3.53
N LYS A 449 -2.17 -7.81 4.75
CA LYS A 449 -2.96 -7.09 5.76
C LYS A 449 -2.09 -6.09 6.53
N VAL A 450 -2.61 -4.89 6.74
CA VAL A 450 -1.90 -3.79 7.42
C VAL A 450 -2.84 -3.12 8.40
N THR A 451 -2.74 -3.48 9.68
CA THR A 451 -3.64 -2.98 10.73
C THR A 451 -3.67 -1.45 10.79
N GLY A 452 -4.87 -0.87 10.68
CA GLY A 452 -5.06 0.59 10.71
C GLY A 452 -4.73 1.31 9.39
N GLU A 453 -4.46 0.57 8.32
CA GLU A 453 -4.65 1.07 6.94
C GLU A 453 -6.11 0.84 6.51
N GLU A 454 -6.59 1.64 5.57
CA GLU A 454 -7.80 1.35 4.78
C GLU A 454 -7.43 1.57 3.30
N PHE A 455 -7.34 0.49 2.52
CA PHE A 455 -6.88 0.52 1.14
C PHE A 455 -8.00 0.95 0.18
N TYR A 456 -7.72 1.95 -0.67
CA TYR A 456 -8.67 2.49 -1.64
C TYR A 456 -8.25 2.21 -3.09
N THR A 457 -6.97 1.93 -3.33
CA THR A 457 -6.44 1.72 -4.68
C THR A 457 -5.34 0.66 -4.70
N VAL A 458 -5.30 -0.09 -5.79
CA VAL A 458 -4.33 -1.13 -6.09
C VAL A 458 -4.01 -1.09 -7.59
N THR A 459 -2.73 -1.23 -7.95
CA THR A 459 -2.25 -1.16 -9.34
C THR A 459 -1.00 -2.02 -9.53
N TRP A 460 -0.82 -2.59 -10.73
CA TRP A 460 0.28 -3.51 -11.06
C TRP A 460 1.37 -2.85 -11.90
N THR A 461 2.61 -3.32 -11.71
CA THR A 461 3.69 -3.20 -12.69
C THR A 461 4.45 -4.53 -12.80
N THR A 462 5.22 -4.69 -13.87
CA THR A 462 6.11 -5.83 -14.09
C THR A 462 7.55 -5.32 -14.14
N LEU A 463 8.31 -5.49 -13.05
CA LEU A 463 9.70 -5.05 -12.97
C LEU A 463 10.68 -6.11 -13.48
N THR A 464 11.72 -5.68 -14.19
CA THR A 464 12.81 -6.52 -14.71
C THR A 464 13.95 -6.60 -13.68
N MET A 465 13.71 -7.32 -12.58
CA MET A 465 14.61 -7.46 -11.44
C MET A 465 15.83 -8.35 -11.74
N VAL A 466 16.94 -8.13 -11.01
CA VAL A 466 18.14 -8.98 -11.06
C VAL A 466 18.10 -9.98 -9.91
N THR A 467 18.08 -11.26 -10.23
CA THR A 467 18.15 -12.36 -9.25
C THR A 467 19.56 -12.56 -8.69
N SER A 468 19.68 -13.29 -7.58
CA SER A 468 20.96 -13.76 -6.99
C SER A 468 21.97 -14.29 -7.99
N ASP A 469 21.47 -14.98 -9.02
CA ASP A 469 22.24 -15.67 -10.05
C ASP A 469 22.75 -14.71 -11.14
N GLY A 470 22.60 -13.40 -10.95
CA GLY A 470 22.88 -12.35 -11.94
C GLY A 470 21.89 -12.31 -13.11
N ARG A 471 20.87 -13.19 -13.12
CA ARG A 471 19.90 -13.29 -14.23
C ARG A 471 18.81 -12.24 -14.06
N LYS A 472 18.53 -11.49 -15.13
CA LYS A 472 17.35 -10.62 -15.21
C LYS A 472 16.09 -11.47 -15.40
N LYS A 473 15.05 -11.22 -14.60
CA LYS A 473 13.74 -11.87 -14.72
C LYS A 473 12.63 -10.84 -14.51
N LYS A 474 11.55 -10.95 -15.27
CA LYS A 474 10.33 -10.15 -15.06
C LYS A 474 9.56 -10.69 -13.84
N HIS A 475 9.15 -9.79 -12.96
CA HIS A 475 8.42 -10.07 -11.74
C HIS A 475 7.28 -9.07 -11.54
N ASN A 476 6.09 -9.57 -11.22
CA ASN A 476 4.93 -8.72 -10.97
C ASN A 476 5.01 -8.12 -9.56
N VAL A 477 4.89 -6.80 -9.50
CA VAL A 477 4.90 -5.98 -8.28
C VAL A 477 3.57 -5.25 -8.19
N LEU A 478 2.95 -5.34 -7.02
CA LEU A 478 1.69 -4.70 -6.70
C LEU A 478 1.96 -3.45 -5.86
N ALA A 479 1.45 -2.30 -6.29
CA ALA A 479 1.40 -1.09 -5.49
C ALA A 479 -0.01 -0.95 -4.89
N ALA A 480 -0.10 -0.86 -3.56
CA ALA A 480 -1.37 -0.69 -2.85
C ALA A 480 -1.32 0.53 -1.93
N ALA A 481 -2.39 1.34 -1.92
CA ALA A 481 -2.43 2.59 -1.18
C ALA A 481 -3.86 2.95 -0.71
N GLY A 482 -3.94 3.92 0.19
CA GLY A 482 -5.21 4.39 0.75
C GLY A 482 -5.04 5.39 1.87
N ARG A 483 -5.80 5.20 2.97
CA ARG A 483 -6.04 6.16 4.05
C ARG A 483 -4.79 6.80 4.67
N ARG A 484 -3.69 6.08 4.85
CA ARG A 484 -2.48 6.62 5.49
C ARG A 484 -1.59 7.47 4.57
N GLY A 485 -1.88 7.56 3.27
CA GLY A 485 -1.06 8.30 2.30
C GLY A 485 0.28 7.66 1.94
N ILE A 486 0.42 6.36 2.25
CA ILE A 486 1.61 5.54 1.99
C ILE A 486 1.27 4.53 0.89
N VAL A 487 2.18 4.35 -0.06
CA VAL A 487 2.15 3.24 -1.02
C VAL A 487 2.97 2.09 -0.47
N LYS A 488 2.38 0.90 -0.38
CA LYS A 488 3.08 -0.37 -0.14
C LYS A 488 3.48 -0.98 -1.48
N LEU A 489 4.73 -1.40 -1.61
CA LEU A 489 5.24 -2.13 -2.78
C LEU A 489 5.43 -3.60 -2.41
N ILE A 490 4.72 -4.48 -3.11
CA ILE A 490 4.60 -5.90 -2.77
C ILE A 490 5.06 -6.74 -3.94
N HIS A 491 6.15 -7.49 -3.77
CA HIS A 491 6.60 -8.45 -4.75
C HIS A 491 5.85 -9.78 -4.55
N VAL A 492 4.84 -10.00 -5.38
CA VAL A 492 3.84 -11.06 -5.21
C VAL A 492 4.43 -12.47 -5.24
N THR A 493 5.36 -12.75 -6.17
CA THR A 493 5.93 -14.12 -6.27
C THR A 493 6.83 -14.49 -5.10
N ALA A 494 7.42 -13.51 -4.40
CA ALA A 494 8.22 -13.71 -3.18
C ALA A 494 7.42 -13.54 -1.87
N ASP A 495 6.14 -13.19 -1.97
CA ASP A 495 5.24 -12.90 -0.85
C ASP A 495 5.66 -11.72 0.05
N TYR A 496 6.45 -10.79 -0.48
CA TYR A 496 7.19 -9.82 0.33
C TYR A 496 6.81 -8.37 0.03
N CYS A 497 6.32 -7.66 1.05
CA CYS A 497 6.14 -6.21 1.03
C CYS A 497 7.50 -5.52 1.25
N TYR A 498 8.20 -5.25 0.16
CA TYR A 498 9.60 -4.81 0.21
C TYR A 498 9.78 -3.30 0.44
N GLY A 499 8.75 -2.48 0.19
CA GLY A 499 8.91 -1.03 0.17
C GLY A 499 7.70 -0.23 0.65
N GLU A 500 7.96 0.94 1.22
CA GLU A 500 6.95 1.90 1.67
C GLU A 500 7.28 3.32 1.20
N ILE A 501 6.55 3.85 0.21
CA ILE A 501 6.72 5.23 -0.27
C ILE A 501 5.71 6.13 0.43
N LYS A 502 6.19 7.09 1.23
CA LYS A 502 5.36 8.09 1.93
C LYS A 502 4.96 9.22 0.97
N ALA A 503 4.11 8.89 0.01
CA ALA A 503 3.83 9.76 -1.14
C ALA A 503 3.01 11.02 -0.79
N HIS A 504 2.08 10.93 0.18
CA HIS A 504 1.16 12.02 0.51
C HIS A 504 0.95 12.22 2.02
N LYS A 505 0.39 13.37 2.42
CA LYS A 505 0.08 13.68 3.83
C LYS A 505 -1.37 13.37 4.21
N LYS A 506 -2.13 12.85 3.26
CA LYS A 506 -3.57 12.54 3.33
C LYS A 506 -3.82 11.24 2.55
N PRO A 507 -5.03 10.67 2.63
CA PRO A 507 -5.39 9.50 1.85
C PRO A 507 -5.06 9.64 0.36
N ILE A 508 -4.56 8.56 -0.23
CA ILE A 508 -4.44 8.39 -1.68
C ILE A 508 -5.78 7.86 -2.19
N ALA A 509 -6.40 8.57 -3.14
CA ALA A 509 -7.68 8.20 -3.75
C ALA A 509 -7.47 7.14 -4.85
N THR A 510 -6.43 7.31 -5.68
CA THR A 510 -6.14 6.44 -6.81
C THR A 510 -4.65 6.49 -7.19
N ALA A 511 -4.16 5.43 -7.83
CA ALA A 511 -2.80 5.35 -8.36
C ALA A 511 -2.76 4.52 -9.66
N CYS A 512 -1.82 4.84 -10.55
CA CYS A 512 -1.56 4.07 -11.77
C CYS A 512 -0.07 4.10 -12.16
N PHE A 513 0.43 3.00 -12.75
CA PHE A 513 1.76 2.95 -13.36
C PHE A 513 1.75 3.46 -14.82
N SER A 514 2.91 3.87 -15.33
CA SER A 514 3.08 4.21 -16.74
C SER A 514 3.21 2.95 -17.60
N PRO A 515 2.43 2.78 -18.69
CA PRO A 515 2.55 1.62 -19.57
C PRO A 515 3.89 1.58 -20.34
N THR A 516 4.60 2.70 -20.39
CA THR A 516 5.88 2.90 -21.08
C THR A 516 7.11 2.77 -20.19
N CYS A 517 6.96 2.89 -18.87
CA CYS A 517 8.09 2.89 -17.92
C CYS A 517 7.68 2.15 -16.65
N GLU A 518 8.18 0.93 -16.49
CA GLU A 518 7.80 -0.01 -15.42
C GLU A 518 8.00 0.53 -13.99
N THR A 519 8.88 1.52 -13.79
CA THR A 519 9.10 2.15 -12.46
C THR A 519 8.33 3.45 -12.24
N HIS A 520 7.63 4.00 -13.22
CA HIS A 520 6.92 5.28 -13.07
C HIS A 520 5.51 5.08 -12.49
N LEU A 521 5.29 5.56 -11.27
CA LEU A 521 4.03 5.50 -10.53
C LEU A 521 3.44 6.90 -10.33
N PHE A 522 2.17 7.10 -10.67
CA PHE A 522 1.39 8.29 -10.36
C PHE A 522 0.45 8.02 -9.18
N THR A 523 0.44 8.91 -8.19
CA THR A 523 -0.43 8.83 -7.00
C THR A 523 -1.25 10.10 -6.84
N ALA A 524 -2.57 9.98 -6.67
CA ALA A 524 -3.48 11.11 -6.52
C ALA A 524 -4.17 11.11 -5.15
N SER A 525 -4.33 12.29 -4.52
CA SER A 525 -4.61 12.40 -3.10
C SER A 525 -5.58 13.51 -2.70
N TYR A 526 -6.24 13.30 -1.56
CA TYR A 526 -7.09 14.27 -0.86
C TYR A 526 -6.31 15.52 -0.36
N ASP A 527 -4.99 15.60 -0.57
CA ASP A 527 -4.19 16.84 -0.44
C ASP A 527 -4.15 17.73 -1.70
N LYS A 528 -5.00 17.44 -2.70
CA LYS A 528 -5.16 18.20 -3.96
C LYS A 528 -3.89 18.24 -4.81
N LYS A 529 -3.22 17.08 -4.87
CA LYS A 529 -1.99 16.86 -5.62
C LYS A 529 -2.01 15.50 -6.29
N ILE A 530 -1.37 15.44 -7.45
CA ILE A 530 -0.93 14.18 -8.06
C ILE A 530 0.59 14.20 -8.04
N CYS A 531 1.23 13.20 -7.46
CA CYS A 531 2.68 13.06 -7.43
C CYS A 531 3.12 11.97 -8.40
N ALA A 532 4.17 12.23 -9.18
CA ALA A 532 4.83 11.23 -10.00
C ALA A 532 6.12 10.77 -9.33
N TRP A 533 6.34 9.45 -9.32
CA TRP A 533 7.45 8.78 -8.65
C TRP A 533 8.15 7.84 -9.63
N ASP A 534 9.47 7.83 -9.60
CA ASP A 534 10.26 6.66 -10.01
C ASP A 534 10.43 5.79 -8.75
N ILE A 535 9.86 4.58 -8.74
CA ILE A 535 9.99 3.65 -7.61
C ILE A 535 11.34 2.91 -7.61
N GLY A 536 12.12 3.04 -8.69
CA GLY A 536 13.35 2.29 -8.92
C GLY A 536 13.12 0.79 -9.13
N ILE A 537 14.21 0.06 -9.37
CA ILE A 537 14.23 -1.41 -9.41
C ILE A 537 14.93 -1.88 -8.14
N PRO A 538 14.37 -2.82 -7.34
CA PRO A 538 15.05 -3.35 -6.17
C PRO A 538 16.23 -4.24 -6.55
N ASP A 539 17.29 -4.23 -5.75
CA ASP A 539 18.39 -5.18 -5.85
C ASP A 539 18.02 -6.56 -5.25
N CYS A 540 18.99 -7.48 -5.21
CA CYS A 540 18.80 -8.83 -4.69
C CYS A 540 18.49 -8.89 -3.19
N ASP A 541 18.83 -7.85 -2.43
CA ASP A 541 18.55 -7.71 -1.00
C ASP A 541 17.31 -6.81 -0.76
N TYR A 542 16.56 -6.49 -1.83
CA TYR A 542 15.41 -5.59 -1.88
C TYR A 542 15.69 -4.12 -1.53
N ASN A 543 16.95 -3.66 -1.55
CA ASN A 543 17.20 -2.22 -1.50
C ASN A 543 16.73 -1.59 -2.81
N PHE A 544 15.86 -0.59 -2.71
CA PHE A 544 15.46 0.27 -3.82
C PHE A 544 15.68 1.73 -3.40
N LYS A 545 15.47 2.66 -4.33
CA LYS A 545 15.59 4.09 -4.06
C LYS A 545 14.53 4.84 -4.84
N GLU A 546 13.47 5.23 -4.14
CA GLU A 546 12.42 6.04 -4.72
C GLU A 546 12.89 7.47 -5.01
N ARG A 547 12.34 8.07 -6.06
CA ARG A 547 12.57 9.46 -6.43
C ARG A 547 11.26 10.12 -6.84
N GLN A 548 10.86 11.16 -6.12
CA GLN A 548 9.80 12.04 -6.58
C GLN A 548 10.28 12.79 -7.84
N LEU A 549 9.53 12.64 -8.94
CA LEU A 549 9.84 13.25 -10.24
C LEU A 549 9.21 14.64 -10.33
N MET A 550 7.91 14.75 -10.09
CA MET A 550 7.15 16.00 -10.12
C MET A 550 5.87 15.94 -9.27
N VAL A 551 5.28 17.11 -9.04
CA VAL A 551 3.97 17.33 -8.43
C VAL A 551 3.09 18.10 -9.41
N LEU A 552 1.89 17.61 -9.64
CA LEU A 552 0.82 18.29 -10.36
C LEU A 552 -0.14 18.85 -9.31
N GLU A 553 -0.42 20.15 -9.34
CA GLU A 553 -1.32 20.79 -8.37
C GLU A 553 -2.75 20.88 -8.95
N THR A 554 -3.75 20.45 -8.18
CA THR A 554 -5.16 20.37 -8.60
C THR A 554 -6.02 21.40 -7.87
N ILE A 555 -7.10 21.90 -8.51
CA ILE A 555 -8.02 22.87 -7.90
C ILE A 555 -8.90 22.20 -6.83
N SER A 556 -9.38 21.00 -7.15
CA SER A 556 -10.31 20.16 -6.38
C SER A 556 -9.66 18.78 -6.12
N THR A 557 -10.29 17.88 -5.36
CA THR A 557 -9.68 16.57 -5.08
C THR A 557 -9.70 15.69 -6.33
N PRO A 558 -8.56 15.13 -6.79
CA PRO A 558 -8.53 14.17 -7.88
C PRO A 558 -9.11 12.82 -7.41
N LEU A 559 -10.07 12.29 -8.15
CA LEU A 559 -10.81 11.06 -7.82
C LEU A 559 -10.37 9.89 -8.73
N ARG A 560 -10.20 10.15 -10.02
CA ARG A 560 -9.68 9.19 -11.00
C ARG A 560 -8.59 9.85 -11.85
N ILE A 561 -7.56 9.08 -12.20
CA ILE A 561 -6.46 9.51 -13.07
C ILE A 561 -6.27 8.48 -14.19
N ALA A 562 -5.93 8.93 -15.38
CA ALA A 562 -5.65 8.09 -16.54
C ALA A 562 -4.56 8.73 -17.41
N LEU A 563 -3.60 7.91 -17.86
CA LEU A 563 -2.60 8.32 -18.85
C LEU A 563 -3.23 8.20 -20.24
N VAL A 564 -2.94 9.16 -21.13
CA VAL A 564 -3.50 9.16 -22.50
C VAL A 564 -2.84 8.04 -23.32
N PRO A 565 -3.56 7.01 -23.81
CA PRO A 565 -2.95 5.86 -24.50
C PRO A 565 -2.12 6.25 -25.73
N SER A 566 -2.56 7.26 -26.47
CA SER A 566 -1.89 7.76 -27.68
C SER A 566 -0.62 8.59 -27.40
N CYS A 567 -0.35 8.95 -26.13
CA CYS A 567 0.88 9.64 -25.73
C CYS A 567 1.12 9.60 -24.19
N PRO A 568 1.36 8.41 -23.60
CA PRO A 568 1.35 8.21 -22.16
C PRO A 568 2.55 8.82 -21.44
N ASP A 569 3.69 9.01 -22.13
CA ASP A 569 4.84 9.79 -21.61
C ASP A 569 4.61 11.30 -21.63
N ARG A 570 3.47 11.77 -22.17
CA ARG A 570 3.20 13.19 -22.40
C ARG A 570 2.03 13.74 -21.62
N PHE A 571 0.89 13.06 -21.56
CA PHE A 571 -0.32 13.63 -20.95
C PHE A 571 -0.96 12.68 -19.93
N LEU A 572 -1.25 13.24 -18.75
CA LEU A 572 -2.11 12.65 -17.73
C LEU A 572 -3.41 13.45 -17.66
N VAL A 573 -4.54 12.76 -17.62
CA VAL A 573 -5.88 13.31 -17.37
C VAL A 573 -6.33 12.94 -15.95
N ALA A 574 -7.01 13.84 -15.25
CA ALA A 574 -7.66 13.53 -13.98
C ALA A 574 -9.10 14.09 -13.89
N GLY A 575 -10.02 13.22 -13.49
CA GLY A 575 -11.36 13.60 -13.05
C GLY A 575 -11.34 13.95 -11.57
N CYS A 576 -11.89 15.10 -11.21
CA CYS A 576 -11.84 15.64 -9.87
C CYS A 576 -13.24 15.95 -9.32
N GLU A 577 -13.32 16.31 -8.03
CA GLU A 577 -14.56 16.76 -7.39
C GLU A 577 -15.22 18.00 -8.02
N GLN A 578 -14.44 18.78 -8.78
CA GLN A 578 -14.89 19.92 -9.57
C GLN A 578 -14.02 19.95 -10.84
N GLY A 579 -14.59 19.59 -11.99
CA GLY A 579 -13.94 19.61 -13.30
C GLY A 579 -13.02 18.41 -13.61
N CYS A 580 -12.62 18.33 -14.89
CA CYS A 580 -11.64 17.38 -15.40
C CYS A 580 -10.47 18.15 -16.03
N PHE A 581 -9.23 17.70 -15.83
CA PHE A 581 -8.03 18.45 -16.21
C PHE A 581 -6.97 17.57 -16.85
N ALA A 582 -6.07 18.16 -17.64
CA ALA A 582 -4.88 17.50 -18.18
C ALA A 582 -3.58 18.28 -17.91
N TRP A 583 -2.49 17.54 -17.71
CA TRP A 583 -1.14 18.07 -17.47
C TRP A 583 -0.12 17.45 -18.44
N ASP A 584 0.84 18.26 -18.89
CA ASP A 584 2.05 17.76 -19.52
C ASP A 584 2.97 17.13 -18.45
N ILE A 585 3.27 15.84 -18.63
CA ILE A 585 4.07 15.01 -17.73
C ILE A 585 5.46 14.62 -18.31
N ARG A 586 5.86 15.19 -19.45
CA ARG A 586 7.21 14.96 -20.03
C ARG A 586 8.30 15.35 -19.03
N LEU A 587 9.33 14.54 -18.88
CA LEU A 587 10.45 14.84 -17.98
C LEU A 587 11.44 15.80 -18.67
N ASP A 588 11.46 17.07 -18.25
CA ASP A 588 12.41 18.08 -18.75
C ASP A 588 13.76 17.99 -18.04
N ASP A 589 14.86 18.34 -18.74
CA ASP A 589 16.22 18.47 -18.16
C ASP A 589 16.30 19.46 -16.97
N LYS A 590 15.32 20.36 -16.84
CA LYS A 590 15.18 21.31 -15.73
C LYS A 590 14.02 20.86 -14.84
N PRO A 591 14.29 20.30 -13.63
CA PRO A 591 13.24 19.74 -12.79
C PRO A 591 12.34 20.82 -12.15
N GLN A 592 11.28 21.21 -12.85
CA GLN A 592 10.15 21.91 -12.24
C GLN A 592 9.40 20.95 -11.31
N LYS A 593 9.58 21.13 -10.00
CA LYS A 593 8.94 20.27 -9.00
C LYS A 593 7.41 20.38 -8.95
N ASN A 594 6.85 21.53 -9.31
CA ASN A 594 5.41 21.76 -9.38
C ASN A 594 5.01 22.15 -10.81
N ARG A 595 3.94 21.57 -11.33
CA ARG A 595 3.29 21.96 -12.61
C ARG A 595 1.81 22.27 -12.41
N ALA A 596 1.35 23.31 -13.11
CA ALA A 596 -0.07 23.60 -13.28
C ALA A 596 -0.65 22.77 -14.44
N PHE A 597 -1.97 22.65 -14.52
CA PHE A 597 -2.66 22.03 -15.64
C PHE A 597 -2.48 22.85 -16.94
N GLU A 598 -2.48 22.17 -18.07
CA GLU A 598 -2.46 22.78 -19.41
C GLU A 598 -3.88 23.06 -19.89
N VAL A 599 -4.80 22.11 -19.65
CA VAL A 599 -6.19 22.13 -20.10
C VAL A 599 -7.15 21.72 -18.98
N GLU A 600 -8.29 22.40 -18.93
CA GLU A 600 -9.51 22.10 -18.17
C GLU A 600 -10.63 21.78 -19.19
N PHE A 601 -11.35 20.68 -18.99
CA PHE A 601 -12.45 20.26 -19.86
C PHE A 601 -13.80 20.63 -19.21
N GLN A 602 -14.60 21.40 -19.95
CA GLN A 602 -15.99 21.68 -19.63
C GLN A 602 -16.90 20.67 -20.33
N PHE A 603 -18.01 20.35 -19.68
CA PHE A 603 -19.05 19.47 -20.19
C PHE A 603 -20.39 20.21 -20.03
N PRO A 604 -21.38 19.96 -20.91
CA PRO A 604 -22.69 20.57 -20.77
C PRO A 604 -23.36 20.13 -19.46
N ASP A 605 -24.09 21.03 -18.82
CA ASP A 605 -24.94 20.75 -17.66
C ASP A 605 -26.33 20.27 -18.06
N ASP A 606 -27.14 19.92 -17.07
CA ASP A 606 -28.48 19.35 -17.24
C ASP A 606 -29.46 20.36 -17.90
N GLU A 607 -29.11 21.65 -17.91
CA GLU A 607 -29.77 22.73 -18.67
C GLU A 607 -29.14 22.99 -20.06
N GLY A 608 -28.13 22.22 -20.47
CA GLY A 608 -27.37 22.39 -21.73
C GLY A 608 -26.24 23.43 -21.68
N ASN A 609 -25.99 24.06 -20.52
CA ASN A 609 -24.96 25.10 -20.35
C ASN A 609 -23.59 24.51 -20.00
N ASP A 610 -22.50 24.89 -20.66
CA ASP A 610 -21.15 24.41 -20.30
C ASP A 610 -20.71 24.88 -18.90
N THR A 611 -20.36 23.96 -18.00
CA THR A 611 -19.70 24.31 -16.73
C THR A 611 -18.43 23.51 -16.48
N SER A 612 -17.56 24.05 -15.61
CA SER A 612 -16.38 23.35 -15.07
C SER A 612 -16.59 22.85 -13.63
N SER A 613 -17.80 22.97 -13.08
CA SER A 613 -18.02 22.74 -11.63
C SER A 613 -18.58 21.37 -11.26
N HIS A 614 -19.02 20.57 -12.23
CA HIS A 614 -19.52 19.21 -11.98
C HIS A 614 -18.39 18.28 -11.51
N ARG A 615 -18.76 17.23 -10.76
CA ARG A 615 -17.85 16.20 -10.24
C ARG A 615 -17.64 15.11 -11.29
N VAL A 616 -16.39 14.81 -11.65
CA VAL A 616 -16.04 13.64 -12.48
C VAL A 616 -15.40 12.57 -11.59
N ASP A 617 -16.19 11.59 -11.18
CA ASP A 617 -15.79 10.51 -10.27
C ASP A 617 -15.51 9.17 -10.99
N GLY A 618 -15.91 9.04 -12.26
CA GLY A 618 -15.46 7.98 -13.17
C GLY A 618 -14.72 8.55 -14.39
N LEU A 619 -13.56 7.98 -14.72
CA LEU A 619 -12.74 8.33 -15.89
C LEU A 619 -11.97 7.08 -16.35
N ALA A 620 -12.10 6.71 -17.63
CA ALA A 620 -11.25 5.73 -18.30
C ALA A 620 -11.15 6.04 -19.81
N PHE A 621 -10.20 5.41 -20.50
CA PHE A 621 -10.13 5.43 -21.97
C PHE A 621 -10.73 4.13 -22.52
N LEU A 622 -11.55 4.26 -23.55
CA LEU A 622 -12.07 3.12 -24.32
C LEU A 622 -11.06 2.69 -25.39
N ASN A 623 -10.38 3.65 -26.02
CA ASN A 623 -9.32 3.43 -26.98
C ASN A 623 -8.35 4.64 -27.02
N GLU A 624 -7.54 4.76 -28.07
CA GLU A 624 -6.53 5.82 -28.28
C GLU A 624 -7.06 7.27 -28.28
N ASP A 625 -8.35 7.46 -28.53
CA ASP A 625 -8.99 8.78 -28.65
C ASP A 625 -10.28 8.93 -27.80
N ILE A 626 -11.05 7.87 -27.59
CA ILE A 626 -12.35 7.96 -26.92
C ILE A 626 -12.20 7.77 -25.42
N VAL A 627 -12.67 8.78 -24.69
CA VAL A 627 -12.68 8.87 -23.23
C VAL A 627 -14.10 8.64 -22.72
N VAL A 628 -14.21 7.86 -21.66
CA VAL A 628 -15.45 7.61 -20.93
C VAL A 628 -15.38 8.39 -19.61
N THR A 629 -16.35 9.25 -19.35
CA THR A 629 -16.44 10.04 -18.11
C THR A 629 -17.83 9.97 -17.51
N LYS A 630 -17.89 9.69 -16.20
CA LYS A 630 -19.12 9.60 -15.41
C LYS A 630 -19.09 10.64 -14.29
N SER A 631 -20.27 11.19 -14.01
CA SER A 631 -20.51 12.17 -12.97
C SER A 631 -21.69 11.71 -12.11
N SER A 632 -21.54 11.73 -10.78
CA SER A 632 -22.69 11.61 -9.85
C SER A 632 -23.80 12.61 -10.20
N LYS A 633 -25.07 12.26 -9.94
CA LYS A 633 -26.32 13.00 -10.25
C LYS A 633 -26.84 12.91 -11.68
N ARG A 634 -26.02 12.62 -12.69
CA ARG A 634 -26.51 12.42 -14.06
C ARG A 634 -26.89 10.97 -14.30
N ALA A 635 -28.03 10.77 -14.97
CA ALA A 635 -28.48 9.47 -15.47
C ALA A 635 -27.79 9.08 -16.80
N SER A 636 -26.57 9.57 -17.03
CA SER A 636 -25.81 9.31 -18.26
C SER A 636 -24.30 9.34 -18.03
N ILE A 637 -23.59 8.60 -18.89
CA ILE A 637 -22.13 8.55 -18.96
C ILE A 637 -21.69 9.15 -20.30
N ASN A 638 -20.79 10.13 -20.27
CA ASN A 638 -20.36 10.87 -21.45
C ASN A 638 -19.20 10.16 -22.17
N LEU A 639 -19.39 9.85 -23.46
CA LEU A 639 -18.31 9.49 -24.39
C LEU A 639 -17.83 10.73 -25.13
N TRP A 640 -16.52 11.01 -25.13
CA TRP A 640 -15.95 12.18 -25.82
C TRP A 640 -14.59 11.91 -26.46
N SER A 641 -14.25 12.67 -27.50
CA SER A 641 -12.97 12.56 -28.20
C SER A 641 -11.89 13.42 -27.55
N TRP A 642 -10.85 12.77 -27.02
CA TRP A 642 -9.64 13.40 -26.50
C TRP A 642 -9.00 14.32 -27.53
N SER A 643 -8.67 13.82 -28.73
CA SER A 643 -7.88 14.59 -29.67
C SER A 643 -8.68 15.70 -30.35
N ARG A 644 -10.01 15.60 -30.49
CA ARG A 644 -10.85 16.74 -30.94
C ARG A 644 -10.85 17.84 -29.88
N SER A 645 -11.22 17.51 -28.64
CA SER A 645 -11.26 18.45 -27.51
C SER A 645 -9.90 19.14 -27.26
N PHE A 646 -8.81 18.36 -27.26
CA PHE A 646 -7.46 18.91 -27.06
C PHE A 646 -6.95 19.75 -28.26
N LYS A 647 -7.45 19.53 -29.50
CA LYS A 647 -7.14 20.42 -30.64
C LYS A 647 -7.74 21.80 -30.45
N GLN A 648 -8.95 21.92 -29.90
CA GLN A 648 -9.61 23.21 -29.64
C GLN A 648 -8.80 24.10 -28.68
N GLY A 649 -8.07 23.52 -27.72
CA GLY A 649 -7.21 24.25 -26.77
C GLY A 649 -5.98 24.93 -27.37
N LYS A 650 -5.57 24.59 -28.60
CA LYS A 650 -4.30 25.07 -29.21
C LYS A 650 -4.26 26.57 -29.55
N GLY A 651 -5.33 27.32 -29.28
CA GLY A 651 -5.36 28.78 -29.30
C GLY A 651 -4.83 29.46 -28.02
N GLY A 652 -4.39 28.71 -27.00
CA GLY A 652 -3.93 29.26 -25.71
C GLY A 652 -5.04 29.50 -24.68
N ARG A 653 -6.23 28.95 -24.93
CA ARG A 653 -7.36 28.94 -24.00
C ARG A 653 -7.18 27.74 -23.06
N ARG A 654 -7.00 27.98 -21.75
CA ARG A 654 -6.82 26.90 -20.75
C ARG A 654 -8.05 26.04 -20.51
N THR A 655 -9.23 26.54 -20.87
CA THR A 655 -10.51 25.87 -20.64
C THR A 655 -11.16 25.59 -22.00
N VAL A 656 -11.45 24.33 -22.29
CA VAL A 656 -11.99 23.84 -23.58
C VAL A 656 -13.29 23.08 -23.36
N GLN A 657 -14.11 22.97 -24.39
CA GLN A 657 -15.30 22.11 -24.37
C GLN A 657 -14.88 20.66 -24.67
N ALA A 658 -15.49 19.70 -23.96
CA ALA A 658 -15.37 18.28 -24.31
C ALA A 658 -16.26 17.99 -25.53
N VAL A 659 -15.67 17.48 -26.60
CA VAL A 659 -16.39 17.08 -27.82
C VAL A 659 -17.08 15.74 -27.58
N ILE A 660 -18.27 15.81 -27.01
CA ILE A 660 -19.15 14.68 -26.75
C ILE A 660 -19.51 14.00 -28.08
N LEU A 661 -19.40 12.67 -28.11
CA LEU A 661 -19.77 11.84 -29.26
C LEU A 661 -21.13 11.18 -29.01
N ALA A 662 -21.36 10.70 -27.78
CA ALA A 662 -22.60 10.08 -27.33
C ALA A 662 -22.76 10.14 -25.80
N GLU A 663 -23.99 9.92 -25.35
CA GLU A 663 -24.37 9.70 -23.95
C GLU A 663 -24.85 8.25 -23.78
N LEU A 664 -24.25 7.49 -22.86
CA LEU A 664 -24.74 6.17 -22.47
C LEU A 664 -25.80 6.33 -21.37
N GLU A 665 -26.95 5.67 -21.50
CA GLU A 665 -28.01 5.72 -20.48
C GLU A 665 -27.61 4.93 -19.22
N TRP A 666 -27.71 5.55 -18.04
CA TRP A 666 -27.23 4.96 -16.77
C TRP A 666 -28.19 5.28 -15.61
N SER A 667 -28.01 4.59 -14.47
CA SER A 667 -28.84 4.80 -13.28
C SER A 667 -28.78 6.25 -12.78
N SER A 668 -29.94 6.89 -12.58
CA SER A 668 -30.00 8.15 -11.84
C SER A 668 -29.70 7.89 -10.36
N THR A 669 -28.52 8.32 -9.90
CA THR A 669 -28.08 8.22 -8.51
C THR A 669 -27.32 9.46 -8.07
N ASP A 670 -27.59 9.92 -6.85
CA ASP A 670 -26.86 10.98 -6.17
C ASP A 670 -25.49 10.52 -5.62
N LEU A 671 -25.22 9.21 -5.60
CA LEU A 671 -24.04 8.64 -4.92
C LEU A 671 -22.74 8.85 -5.72
N PRO A 672 -21.74 9.53 -5.13
CA PRO A 672 -20.41 9.65 -5.71
C PRO A 672 -19.54 8.41 -5.42
N TYR A 673 -18.45 8.30 -6.17
CA TYR A 673 -17.40 7.29 -6.03
C TYR A 673 -17.81 5.87 -6.47
N LEU A 674 -18.96 5.71 -7.15
CA LEU A 674 -19.23 4.57 -8.02
C LEU A 674 -18.39 4.71 -9.30
N THR A 675 -17.59 3.70 -9.64
CA THR A 675 -16.49 3.81 -10.60
C THR A 675 -16.70 2.99 -11.87
N LEU A 676 -16.48 3.63 -13.02
CA LEU A 676 -16.54 2.99 -14.33
C LEU A 676 -15.23 2.28 -14.69
N SER A 677 -15.32 1.30 -15.60
CA SER A 677 -14.16 0.74 -16.30
C SER A 677 -14.48 0.48 -17.78
N THR A 678 -13.47 0.08 -18.53
CA THR A 678 -13.52 -0.23 -19.96
C THR A 678 -12.75 -1.52 -20.24
N CYS A 679 -13.13 -2.25 -21.29
CA CYS A 679 -12.33 -3.33 -21.86
C CYS A 679 -11.96 -2.96 -23.31
N PRO A 680 -10.84 -2.26 -23.55
CA PRO A 680 -10.46 -1.73 -24.87
C PRO A 680 -10.29 -2.75 -26.00
N THR A 681 -10.18 -4.03 -25.67
CA THR A 681 -9.98 -5.16 -26.62
C THR A 681 -11.28 -5.66 -27.24
N GLU A 682 -12.36 -5.68 -26.46
CA GLU A 682 -13.72 -6.06 -26.88
C GLU A 682 -14.61 -4.81 -27.04
N GLU A 683 -14.07 -3.62 -26.75
CA GLU A 683 -14.72 -2.30 -26.87
C GLU A 683 -15.93 -2.07 -25.93
N TYR A 684 -15.96 -2.78 -24.80
CA TYR A 684 -17.01 -2.65 -23.77
C TYR A 684 -16.77 -1.53 -22.73
N VAL A 685 -17.87 -0.98 -22.20
CA VAL A 685 -17.91 -0.10 -21.01
C VAL A 685 -18.70 -0.77 -19.88
N PHE A 686 -18.25 -0.61 -18.63
CA PHE A 686 -18.88 -1.17 -17.44
C PHE A 686 -19.10 -0.12 -16.35
N CYS A 687 -20.27 -0.13 -15.70
CA CYS A 687 -20.52 0.66 -14.50
C CYS A 687 -21.44 -0.08 -13.50
N GLY A 688 -21.17 0.04 -12.21
CA GLY A 688 -22.07 -0.42 -11.15
C GLY A 688 -23.06 0.68 -10.71
N ASP A 689 -24.17 0.29 -10.10
CA ASP A 689 -25.12 1.22 -9.47
C ASP A 689 -25.37 0.98 -7.96
N GLU A 690 -26.21 1.83 -7.38
CA GLU A 690 -26.63 1.82 -5.98
C GLU A 690 -27.63 0.69 -5.62
N LYS A 691 -28.06 -0.11 -6.61
CA LYS A 691 -29.08 -1.17 -6.50
C LYS A 691 -28.47 -2.56 -6.76
N GLY A 692 -27.15 -2.61 -6.94
CA GLY A 692 -26.39 -3.83 -7.22
C GLY A 692 -26.34 -4.22 -8.69
N SER A 693 -26.92 -3.42 -9.60
CA SER A 693 -26.91 -3.72 -11.03
C SER A 693 -25.57 -3.38 -11.66
N ILE A 694 -25.15 -4.21 -12.62
CA ILE A 694 -23.97 -3.98 -13.46
C ILE A 694 -24.46 -3.65 -14.86
N TRP A 695 -24.20 -2.42 -15.29
CA TRP A 695 -24.56 -1.87 -16.59
C TRP A 695 -23.41 -2.13 -17.58
N MET A 696 -23.76 -2.68 -18.74
CA MET A 696 -22.83 -3.07 -19.79
C MET A 696 -23.24 -2.45 -21.12
N TYR A 697 -22.25 -1.92 -21.85
CA TYR A 697 -22.44 -1.30 -23.16
C TYR A 697 -21.41 -1.87 -24.13
N ASP A 698 -21.88 -2.58 -25.15
CA ASP A 698 -21.11 -2.90 -26.36
C ASP A 698 -21.08 -1.64 -27.23
N LEU A 699 -19.90 -1.26 -27.72
CA LEU A 699 -19.74 -0.10 -28.58
C LEU A 699 -19.07 -0.43 -29.92
N SER A 700 -18.73 -1.69 -30.22
CA SER A 700 -18.04 -2.04 -31.48
C SER A 700 -18.84 -1.62 -32.71
N ASN A 701 -20.16 -1.81 -32.69
CA ASN A 701 -21.06 -1.37 -33.77
C ASN A 701 -21.13 0.17 -33.88
N HIS A 702 -21.17 0.88 -32.75
CA HIS A 702 -21.30 2.34 -32.70
C HIS A 702 -19.98 3.08 -33.01
N LEU A 703 -18.82 2.49 -32.69
CA LEU A 703 -17.51 3.16 -32.79
C LEU A 703 -17.20 3.69 -34.19
N SER A 704 -17.65 3.01 -35.24
CA SER A 704 -17.49 3.47 -36.62
C SER A 704 -18.27 4.77 -36.89
N ALA A 705 -19.48 4.89 -36.35
CA ALA A 705 -20.31 6.10 -36.40
C ALA A 705 -19.77 7.21 -35.49
N LEU A 706 -19.43 6.89 -34.23
CA LEU A 706 -18.87 7.83 -33.25
C LEU A 706 -17.58 8.50 -33.76
N CYS A 707 -16.70 7.75 -34.44
CA CYS A 707 -15.51 8.29 -35.10
C CYS A 707 -15.83 9.22 -36.30
N ALA A 708 -16.99 9.04 -36.94
CA ALA A 708 -17.43 9.76 -38.14
C ALA A 708 -18.36 10.97 -37.85
N THR A 709 -18.92 11.08 -36.64
CA THR A 709 -19.70 12.25 -36.20
C THR A 709 -18.97 13.57 -36.44
N LYS A 710 -19.72 14.64 -36.69
CA LYS A 710 -19.21 16.02 -36.78
C LYS A 710 -19.63 16.81 -35.54
N GLU A 711 -18.94 17.91 -35.26
CA GLU A 711 -19.17 18.75 -34.07
C GLU A 711 -20.59 19.37 -34.01
N ASP A 712 -21.33 19.42 -35.13
CA ASP A 712 -22.73 19.90 -35.22
C ASP A 712 -23.80 18.78 -35.17
N CYS A 713 -23.43 17.52 -34.92
CA CYS A 713 -24.39 16.41 -34.82
C CYS A 713 -25.09 16.39 -33.44
N PRO A 714 -26.40 16.10 -33.36
CA PRO A 714 -27.05 15.87 -32.07
C PRO A 714 -26.44 14.65 -31.38
N THR A 715 -26.24 14.73 -30.07
CA THR A 715 -25.63 13.68 -29.25
C THR A 715 -26.45 12.40 -29.33
N GLU A 716 -25.83 11.31 -29.79
CA GLU A 716 -26.44 9.98 -29.85
C GLU A 716 -26.63 9.46 -28.41
N ARG A 717 -27.82 8.89 -28.12
CA ARG A 717 -28.06 8.19 -26.85
C ARG A 717 -28.07 6.69 -27.08
N ILE A 718 -27.24 5.99 -26.32
CA ILE A 718 -27.00 4.56 -26.45
C ILE A 718 -27.46 3.88 -25.14
N GLY A 719 -28.42 2.97 -25.26
CA GLY A 719 -28.89 2.16 -24.13
C GLY A 719 -27.89 1.09 -23.71
N PRO A 720 -28.04 0.49 -22.52
CA PRO A 720 -27.21 -0.66 -22.11
C PRO A 720 -27.54 -1.90 -22.93
N SER A 721 -26.52 -2.52 -23.51
CA SER A 721 -26.62 -3.82 -24.20
C SER A 721 -27.01 -4.95 -23.23
N GLN A 722 -26.61 -4.83 -21.95
CA GLN A 722 -27.01 -5.76 -20.89
C GLN A 722 -27.03 -5.05 -19.53
N ILE A 723 -27.97 -5.45 -18.67
CA ILE A 723 -27.97 -5.09 -17.24
C ILE A 723 -28.01 -6.39 -16.43
N LEU A 724 -26.89 -6.75 -15.80
CA LEU A 724 -26.86 -7.87 -14.86
C LEU A 724 -27.44 -7.39 -13.53
N LYS A 725 -28.48 -8.05 -13.04
CA LYS A 725 -29.04 -7.79 -11.70
C LYS A 725 -28.27 -8.56 -10.64
N TRP A 726 -28.13 -7.98 -9.45
CA TRP A 726 -27.55 -8.68 -8.31
C TRP A 726 -28.40 -9.91 -7.93
N PRO A 727 -27.80 -11.09 -7.71
CA PRO A 727 -28.55 -12.29 -7.32
C PRO A 727 -28.96 -12.25 -5.83
N GLU A 728 -30.00 -13.01 -5.46
CA GLU A 728 -30.45 -13.14 -4.06
C GLU A 728 -29.43 -13.88 -3.17
N LEU A 729 -28.41 -13.17 -2.69
CA LEU A 729 -27.44 -13.70 -1.73
C LEU A 729 -28.02 -13.69 -0.32
N LYS A 730 -27.89 -14.83 0.37
CA LYS A 730 -28.34 -15.00 1.77
C LYS A 730 -27.16 -15.32 2.68
N ALA A 731 -26.87 -14.45 3.63
CA ALA A 731 -25.82 -14.61 4.63
C ALA A 731 -26.45 -15.06 5.95
N ASN A 732 -25.97 -16.18 6.52
CA ASN A 732 -26.52 -16.78 7.75
C ASN A 732 -28.05 -17.08 7.73
N GLY A 733 -28.70 -17.00 6.57
CA GLY A 733 -30.15 -17.15 6.38
C GLY A 733 -30.91 -15.83 6.12
N GLU A 734 -30.30 -14.68 6.40
CA GLU A 734 -30.84 -13.35 6.12
C GLU A 734 -30.50 -12.93 4.68
N LEU A 735 -31.41 -12.21 4.00
CA LEU A 735 -31.18 -11.68 2.65
C LEU A 735 -30.31 -10.43 2.74
N LEU A 736 -29.25 -10.38 1.92
CA LEU A 736 -28.45 -9.17 1.75
C LEU A 736 -29.20 -8.20 0.81
N THR A 737 -29.94 -7.26 1.39
CA THR A 737 -30.54 -6.13 0.67
C THR A 737 -29.52 -5.00 0.48
N ASP A 738 -29.86 -4.02 -0.37
CA ASP A 738 -29.17 -2.73 -0.44
C ASP A 738 -27.67 -2.81 -0.74
N VAL A 739 -27.28 -3.74 -1.63
CA VAL A 739 -25.89 -3.95 -2.07
C VAL A 739 -25.51 -2.93 -3.15
N LEU A 740 -24.42 -2.19 -2.95
CA LEU A 740 -23.89 -1.23 -3.93
C LEU A 740 -22.67 -1.79 -4.65
N VAL A 741 -22.55 -1.57 -5.97
CA VAL A 741 -21.37 -2.00 -6.76
C VAL A 741 -20.43 -0.82 -6.99
N ASN A 742 -19.40 -0.72 -6.14
CA ASN A 742 -18.42 0.37 -6.15
C ASN A 742 -17.52 0.36 -7.40
N ASN A 743 -17.13 -0.83 -7.85
CA ASN A 743 -16.17 -1.02 -8.94
C ASN A 743 -16.45 -2.32 -9.70
N VAL A 744 -16.47 -2.26 -11.03
CA VAL A 744 -16.55 -3.41 -11.94
C VAL A 744 -15.32 -3.41 -12.83
N VAL A 745 -14.65 -4.55 -13.01
CA VAL A 745 -13.43 -4.69 -13.84
C VAL A 745 -13.41 -6.06 -14.50
N THR A 746 -13.07 -6.12 -15.78
CA THR A 746 -12.85 -7.37 -16.53
C THR A 746 -11.36 -7.65 -16.73
N ASP A 747 -11.01 -8.89 -17.09
CA ASP A 747 -9.68 -9.18 -17.62
C ASP A 747 -9.55 -8.69 -19.09
N PRO A 748 -8.33 -8.57 -19.64
CA PRO A 748 -8.12 -8.06 -21.02
C PRO A 748 -8.71 -8.91 -22.15
N THR A 749 -9.22 -10.11 -21.87
CA THR A 749 -9.95 -10.98 -22.82
C THR A 749 -11.44 -11.07 -22.54
N PHE A 750 -11.95 -10.34 -21.54
CA PHE A 750 -13.34 -10.41 -21.06
C PHE A 750 -13.84 -11.85 -20.80
N THR A 751 -12.94 -12.74 -20.38
CA THR A 751 -13.31 -14.09 -19.90
C THR A 751 -13.94 -13.99 -18.51
N TYR A 752 -13.46 -13.06 -17.67
CA TYR A 752 -13.93 -12.82 -16.32
C TYR A 752 -14.37 -11.37 -16.11
N LEU A 753 -15.43 -11.20 -15.31
CA LEU A 753 -15.89 -9.92 -14.79
C LEU A 753 -15.93 -10.01 -13.26
N VAL A 754 -15.28 -9.07 -12.58
CA VAL A 754 -15.26 -8.96 -11.12
C VAL A 754 -15.97 -7.68 -10.70
N ALA A 755 -16.98 -7.80 -9.83
CA ALA A 755 -17.64 -6.68 -9.20
C ALA A 755 -17.31 -6.64 -7.70
N LEU A 756 -17.02 -5.44 -7.20
CA LEU A 756 -16.66 -5.17 -5.81
C LEU A 756 -17.75 -4.33 -5.14
N THR A 757 -18.21 -4.77 -3.97
CA THR A 757 -19.31 -4.13 -3.26
C THR A 757 -18.91 -3.42 -1.97
N ASP A 758 -19.84 -2.65 -1.41
CA ASP A 758 -19.73 -2.06 -0.09
C ASP A 758 -19.89 -3.11 1.04
N VAL A 759 -20.70 -4.16 0.83
CA VAL A 759 -20.98 -5.24 1.78
C VAL A 759 -19.88 -6.31 1.90
N ASN A 760 -18.61 -6.00 1.59
CA ASN A 760 -17.48 -6.95 1.66
C ASN A 760 -17.65 -8.21 0.78
N ILE A 761 -18.23 -8.09 -0.42
CA ILE A 761 -18.34 -9.20 -1.39
C ILE A 761 -17.63 -8.82 -2.69
N ALA A 762 -16.64 -9.63 -3.07
CA ALA A 762 -16.14 -9.68 -4.44
C ALA A 762 -16.90 -10.78 -5.19
N ALA A 763 -17.71 -10.40 -6.17
CA ALA A 763 -18.47 -11.31 -7.01
C ALA A 763 -17.78 -11.50 -8.36
N ILE A 764 -17.78 -12.73 -8.89
CA ILE A 764 -17.06 -13.11 -10.11
C ILE A 764 -18.02 -13.81 -11.06
N TRP A 765 -18.15 -13.25 -12.27
CA TRP A 765 -18.84 -13.84 -13.41
C TRP A 765 -17.83 -14.33 -14.44
N LYS A 766 -18.22 -15.33 -15.22
CA LYS A 766 -17.44 -15.91 -16.32
C LYS A 766 -18.23 -15.88 -17.62
N LYS A 767 -17.59 -15.50 -18.72
CA LYS A 767 -18.11 -15.56 -20.10
C LYS A 767 -18.17 -17.02 -20.53
N VAL A 768 -19.34 -17.47 -21.01
CA VAL A 768 -19.68 -18.88 -21.30
C VAL A 768 -19.70 -19.15 -22.80
#